data_AF-A0A662KHL7-F1
#
_entry.id   AF-A0A662KHL7-F1
#
_cell.length_a   1.000
_cell.length_b   1.000
_cell.length_c   1.000
_cell.angle_alpha   90.00
_cell.angle_beta   90.00
_cell.angle_gamma   90.00
#
_symmetry.space_group_name_H-M   'P 1'
#
loop_
_entity.id
_entity.type
_entity.pdbx_description
1 polymer ?
#
loop_
_entity_poly.entity_id
_entity_poly.type
_entity_poly.pdbx_seq_one_letter_code
_entity_poly.pdbx_strand_id
1 'polypeptide(L)'
;IKENSRTIDETNMGNILPYTHSNGEMGVAEYAIDTTPESKEFQWIIPSTDNVRLGNPAWISVDNRKDAYAFIFSKGGLTVSAGVREEVGIPGLEVDGGGVSLGEHGSIGRGTRYDGVVELFIGEYEHMEREVNAFSSFMPFRNGFELGEVEREREKHNLTVRVHLRHTIPFSSYLSTLTGLPIPFIEIELWNDHLVAQDAVNFRTASFEIPEGSYVMKAYRHGIRGKTFIGVQSLDFKEDATLHLFCTFQGELHVAAPEGSTILILKDKHIVARESMNALEISIPLPALATYTVQVLYRGFLMEEESFFLPFSRSLSFDFDVHDFRVVMKDTLGMAVGVNLTLLMTSDDMCEEEFITPVKKGDEFCFCDLPEGDYLIIARYKGFEVRRGVSIPAETSAELVFPAEYTVKVHTFDRRGFPTRSRVVFVRNGVVCDTDTLPPASYEMKVYDGKKMVARKAIKVSSDAAYDVVTTKSTMYPYVVPALVTILLFFRRKIEGLCALMLSLSLVFSWWRLRGGTVTDLYLFPPKMIEMGASSGIIVSLPSVMHMALMLILALLCAAIVLLLLDRYAAYAVVPLSVSVVMFVILLVSFGGVAVGSAWGSGTVEDVHATWGPGLGFYAALVSLMVIMSRMVIKFRVKTRET
;
A
#
# COMPACT_ATOMS: atom_id res chain seq x y z
N ILE A 1 -0.69 12.05 6.41
CA ILE A 1 -1.21 13.40 6.10
C ILE A 1 -0.07 14.15 5.44
N LYS A 2 -0.37 14.88 4.36
CA LYS A 2 0.53 15.78 3.64
C LYS A 2 -0.17 17.13 3.57
N GLU A 3 0.46 18.19 4.06
CA GLU A 3 -0.08 19.55 4.05
C GLU A 3 0.88 20.46 3.29
N ASN A 4 0.31 21.19 2.33
CA ASN A 4 0.99 22.08 1.40
C ASN A 4 0.29 23.46 1.44
N SER A 5 0.83 24.38 2.23
CA SER A 5 0.41 25.77 2.35
C SER A 5 1.47 26.71 1.76
N ARG A 6 1.07 27.64 0.89
CA ARG A 6 1.98 28.70 0.38
C ARG A 6 1.97 29.99 1.19
N THR A 7 1.18 30.05 2.24
CA THR A 7 0.93 31.27 3.03
C THR A 7 1.49 31.16 4.45
N ILE A 8 1.66 29.92 4.94
CA ILE A 8 2.13 29.60 6.29
C ILE A 8 3.12 28.43 6.12
N ASP A 9 4.39 28.75 5.88
CA ASP A 9 5.43 27.73 5.63
C ASP A 9 5.57 26.74 6.79
N GLU A 10 5.24 27.17 8.02
CA GLU A 10 5.24 26.33 9.22
C GLU A 10 4.17 25.22 9.22
N THR A 11 3.20 25.28 8.29
CA THR A 11 2.20 24.21 8.08
C THR A 11 2.59 23.23 6.97
N ASN A 12 3.68 23.48 6.22
CA ASN A 12 4.18 22.53 5.23
C ASN A 12 4.79 21.30 5.92
N MET A 13 4.07 20.18 5.92
CA MET A 13 4.49 18.98 6.65
C MET A 13 3.99 17.66 6.05
N GLY A 14 4.75 16.61 6.31
CA GLY A 14 4.41 15.24 5.95
C GLY A 14 4.57 14.93 4.47
N ASN A 15 4.34 13.67 4.13
CA ASN A 15 4.34 13.17 2.76
C ASN A 15 3.38 11.98 2.66
N ILE A 16 2.85 11.71 1.48
CA ILE A 16 2.21 10.43 1.15
C ILE A 16 3.22 9.66 0.33
N LEU A 17 3.68 8.51 0.84
CA LEU A 17 4.65 7.70 0.12
C LEU A 17 3.96 6.88 -0.99
N PRO A 18 4.62 6.65 -2.13
CA PRO A 18 3.99 6.13 -3.35
C PRO A 18 3.66 4.64 -3.32
N TYR A 19 4.13 3.87 -2.33
CA TYR A 19 3.87 2.43 -2.23
C TYR A 19 3.42 2.03 -0.83
N THR A 20 2.63 0.97 -0.76
CA THR A 20 2.50 0.12 0.43
C THR A 20 2.80 -1.31 0.02
N HIS A 21 3.69 -1.98 0.75
CA HIS A 21 3.95 -3.41 0.60
C HIS A 21 3.42 -4.15 1.81
N SER A 22 2.97 -5.39 1.61
CA SER A 22 2.49 -6.25 2.71
C SER A 22 2.85 -7.69 2.43
N ASN A 23 3.36 -8.41 3.43
CA ASN A 23 3.46 -9.87 3.32
C ASN A 23 2.07 -10.48 3.52
N GLY A 24 1.46 -10.93 2.43
CA GLY A 24 0.21 -11.68 2.48
C GLY A 24 0.45 -13.17 2.70
N GLU A 25 -0.63 -13.95 2.78
CA GLU A 25 -0.58 -15.41 3.01
C GLU A 25 0.25 -16.21 1.99
N MET A 26 0.53 -15.65 0.81
CA MET A 26 1.33 -16.27 -0.25
C MET A 26 2.50 -15.35 -0.67
N GLY A 27 3.06 -14.58 0.27
CA GLY A 27 4.18 -13.67 0.00
C GLY A 27 3.77 -12.22 -0.29
N VAL A 28 4.74 -11.43 -0.74
CA VAL A 28 4.67 -9.96 -0.76
C VAL A 28 3.79 -9.42 -1.89
N ALA A 29 2.90 -8.50 -1.56
CA ALA A 29 2.12 -7.71 -2.49
C ALA A 29 2.55 -6.23 -2.44
N GLU A 30 2.61 -5.58 -3.60
CA GLU A 30 2.88 -4.14 -3.76
C GLU A 30 1.62 -3.43 -4.27
N TYR A 31 1.23 -2.34 -3.61
CA TYR A 31 0.13 -1.48 -4.06
C TYR A 31 0.60 -0.04 -4.20
N ALA A 32 0.48 0.51 -5.42
CA ALA A 32 0.90 1.87 -5.72
C ALA A 32 -0.17 2.89 -5.32
N ILE A 33 0.20 3.79 -4.42
CA ILE A 33 -0.61 4.86 -3.83
C ILE A 33 -0.68 6.07 -4.79
N ASP A 34 -1.72 6.90 -4.67
CA ASP A 34 -1.75 8.25 -5.27
C ASP A 34 -1.27 9.26 -4.22
N THR A 35 -0.22 10.01 -4.53
CA THR A 35 0.43 10.97 -3.61
C THR A 35 -0.14 12.39 -3.73
N THR A 36 -1.09 12.60 -4.65
CA THR A 36 -1.84 13.84 -4.89
C THR A 36 -3.31 13.50 -5.19
N PRO A 37 -4.03 12.89 -4.24
CA PRO A 37 -5.42 12.45 -4.44
C PRO A 37 -6.35 13.66 -4.62
N GLU A 38 -7.05 13.77 -5.75
CA GLU A 38 -8.00 14.89 -5.99
C GLU A 38 -9.44 14.64 -5.49
N SER A 39 -9.73 13.51 -4.84
CA SER A 39 -11.09 13.09 -4.47
C SER A 39 -11.39 13.32 -2.99
N LYS A 40 -12.61 13.81 -2.68
CA LYS A 40 -13.13 13.87 -1.30
C LYS A 40 -13.62 12.53 -0.77
N GLU A 41 -14.09 11.65 -1.66
CA GLU A 41 -14.38 10.27 -1.32
C GLU A 41 -13.07 9.47 -1.29
N PHE A 42 -12.96 8.50 -0.37
CA PHE A 42 -11.78 7.65 -0.27
C PHE A 42 -11.54 6.90 -1.59
N GLN A 43 -10.39 7.17 -2.20
CA GLN A 43 -9.83 6.33 -3.24
C GLN A 43 -9.18 5.12 -2.55
N TRP A 44 -9.86 3.98 -2.61
CA TRP A 44 -9.43 2.77 -1.92
C TRP A 44 -8.29 2.07 -2.67
N ILE A 45 -7.10 2.12 -2.09
CA ILE A 45 -5.95 1.34 -2.56
C ILE A 45 -6.17 -0.13 -2.21
N ILE A 46 -6.65 -0.41 -1.00
CA ILE A 46 -7.13 -1.72 -0.56
C ILE A 46 -8.46 -1.48 0.18
N PRO A 47 -9.63 -1.70 -0.44
CA PRO A 47 -10.90 -1.61 0.27
C PRO A 47 -11.06 -2.81 1.23
N SER A 48 -11.78 -2.62 2.33
CA SER A 48 -12.00 -3.69 3.32
C SER A 48 -12.73 -4.92 2.76
N THR A 49 -13.47 -4.76 1.66
CA THR A 49 -14.16 -5.84 0.93
C THR A 49 -13.20 -6.87 0.32
N ASP A 50 -11.97 -6.46 0.01
CA ASP A 50 -10.99 -7.32 -0.68
C ASP A 50 -10.34 -8.33 0.28
N ASN A 51 -10.58 -8.20 1.60
CA ASN A 51 -10.16 -9.13 2.66
C ASN A 51 -8.66 -9.53 2.58
N VAL A 52 -7.79 -8.61 2.17
CA VAL A 52 -6.34 -8.85 2.04
C VAL A 52 -5.75 -9.17 3.42
N ARG A 53 -5.39 -10.44 3.65
CA ARG A 53 -4.81 -10.94 4.89
C ARG A 53 -3.30 -10.89 4.88
N LEU A 54 -2.72 -10.49 6.02
CA LEU A 54 -1.29 -10.64 6.28
C LEU A 54 -0.95 -12.10 6.58
N GLY A 55 0.14 -12.58 5.97
CA GLY A 55 0.68 -13.92 6.16
C GLY A 55 1.47 -14.06 7.45
N ASN A 56 2.37 -15.05 7.50
CA ASN A 56 3.28 -15.26 8.62
C ASN A 56 4.73 -15.26 8.09
N PRO A 57 5.65 -14.41 8.59
CA PRO A 57 5.44 -13.33 9.57
C PRO A 57 4.60 -12.17 9.00
N ALA A 58 3.68 -11.65 9.82
CA ALA A 58 2.78 -10.57 9.40
C ALA A 58 3.48 -9.21 9.45
N TRP A 59 3.53 -8.50 8.33
CA TRP A 59 4.01 -7.12 8.29
C TRP A 59 3.40 -6.31 7.14
N ILE A 60 3.41 -4.99 7.31
CA ILE A 60 3.00 -4.01 6.29
C ILE A 60 3.86 -2.75 6.36
N SER A 61 4.27 -2.24 5.19
CA SER A 61 5.02 -1.00 5.02
C SER A 61 4.21 0.07 4.29
N VAL A 62 4.59 1.33 4.50
CA VAL A 62 4.32 2.45 3.60
C VAL A 62 5.68 3.07 3.28
N ASP A 63 6.02 3.16 2.00
CA ASP A 63 7.40 3.44 1.57
C ASP A 63 7.54 4.09 0.18
N ASN A 64 8.74 4.63 -0.06
CA ASN A 64 9.22 5.06 -1.38
C ASN A 64 10.41 4.21 -1.87
N ARG A 65 10.57 3.00 -1.30
CA ARG A 65 11.74 2.10 -1.34
C ARG A 65 13.00 2.57 -0.61
N LYS A 66 13.29 3.87 -0.52
CA LYS A 66 14.44 4.42 0.25
C LYS A 66 14.07 4.69 1.71
N ASP A 67 12.91 5.31 1.90
CA ASP A 67 12.29 5.55 3.20
C ASP A 67 11.12 4.59 3.31
N ALA A 68 11.20 3.66 4.24
CA ALA A 68 10.17 2.67 4.55
C ALA A 68 9.82 2.71 6.04
N TYR A 69 8.52 2.81 6.32
CA TYR A 69 7.96 2.73 7.65
C TYR A 69 7.09 1.47 7.69
N ALA A 70 7.46 0.49 8.50
CA ALA A 70 6.75 -0.78 8.56
C ALA A 70 6.40 -1.20 10.00
N PHE A 71 5.27 -1.88 10.14
CA PHE A 71 4.91 -2.58 11.36
C PHE A 71 5.06 -4.09 11.15
N ILE A 72 5.78 -4.74 12.06
CA ILE A 72 5.98 -6.19 12.10
C ILE A 72 5.19 -6.73 13.31
N PHE A 73 4.38 -7.77 13.10
CA PHE A 73 3.43 -8.29 14.07
C PHE A 73 3.78 -9.72 14.47
N SER A 74 3.80 -10.00 15.78
CA SER A 74 4.03 -11.36 16.31
C SER A 74 2.92 -12.37 16.01
N LYS A 75 1.74 -11.93 15.57
CA LYS A 75 0.57 -12.76 15.28
C LYS A 75 -0.04 -12.35 13.94
N GLY A 76 -0.30 -13.32 13.08
CA GLY A 76 -0.95 -13.13 11.78
C GLY A 76 -2.48 -13.01 11.87
N GLY A 77 -3.16 -13.15 10.72
CA GLY A 77 -4.62 -13.11 10.63
C GLY A 77 -5.24 -11.70 10.58
N LEU A 78 -4.41 -10.65 10.56
CA LEU A 78 -4.85 -9.27 10.35
C LEU A 78 -5.25 -9.06 8.88
N THR A 79 -6.38 -8.37 8.66
CA THR A 79 -6.76 -7.87 7.33
C THR A 79 -6.43 -6.39 7.18
N VAL A 80 -5.96 -6.03 5.98
CA VAL A 80 -5.52 -4.69 5.58
C VAL A 80 -6.64 -3.93 4.89
N SER A 81 -6.79 -2.65 5.20
CA SER A 81 -7.38 -1.68 4.29
C SER A 81 -6.49 -0.43 4.17
N ALA A 82 -6.51 0.21 3.00
CA ALA A 82 -5.68 1.37 2.69
C ALA A 82 -6.42 2.32 1.75
N GLY A 83 -6.36 3.62 2.02
CA GLY A 83 -7.06 4.62 1.22
C GLY A 83 -6.45 6.02 1.34
N VAL A 84 -6.65 6.82 0.30
CA VAL A 84 -6.25 8.24 0.22
C VAL A 84 -7.43 9.12 -0.20
N ARG A 85 -7.39 10.39 0.19
CA ARG A 85 -8.35 11.42 -0.20
C ARG A 85 -7.78 12.82 -0.01
N GLU A 86 -8.30 13.79 -0.76
CA GLU A 86 -8.09 15.21 -0.51
C GLU A 86 -8.95 15.62 0.70
N GLU A 87 -8.38 16.09 1.81
CA GLU A 87 -9.15 16.68 2.91
C GLU A 87 -9.53 18.12 2.55
N VAL A 88 -8.55 18.92 2.12
CA VAL A 88 -8.72 20.33 1.70
C VAL A 88 -8.04 20.53 0.36
N GLY A 89 -8.76 21.10 -0.61
CA GLY A 89 -8.23 21.48 -1.90
C GLY A 89 -8.76 22.84 -2.27
N ILE A 90 -7.96 23.88 -2.00
CA ILE A 90 -8.22 25.28 -2.36
C ILE A 90 -6.93 25.94 -2.91
N PRO A 91 -7.02 26.98 -3.75
CA PRO A 91 -5.83 27.60 -4.32
C PRO A 91 -4.84 28.06 -3.24
N GLY A 92 -3.64 27.46 -3.23
CA GLY A 92 -2.57 27.78 -2.28
C GLY A 92 -2.60 27.02 -0.95
N LEU A 93 -3.62 26.18 -0.69
CA LEU A 93 -3.66 25.24 0.43
C LEU A 93 -4.25 23.88 0.01
N GLU A 94 -3.42 22.86 -0.01
CA GLU A 94 -3.74 21.45 -0.27
C GLU A 94 -3.45 20.64 1.01
N VAL A 95 -4.39 19.79 1.44
CA VAL A 95 -4.23 18.87 2.58
C VAL A 95 -4.73 17.50 2.16
N ASP A 96 -3.82 16.53 2.11
CA ASP A 96 -4.11 15.15 1.71
C ASP A 96 -4.12 14.21 2.92
N GLY A 97 -5.21 13.46 3.02
CA GLY A 97 -5.39 12.35 3.94
C GLY A 97 -4.98 11.03 3.29
N GLY A 98 -4.26 10.21 4.04
CA GLY A 98 -3.87 8.87 3.63
C GLY A 98 -3.61 8.02 4.86
N GLY A 99 -4.01 6.75 4.81
CA GLY A 99 -3.85 5.84 5.94
C GLY A 99 -4.00 4.37 5.56
N VAL A 100 -3.40 3.54 6.40
CA VAL A 100 -3.54 2.08 6.43
C VAL A 100 -4.24 1.71 7.73
N SER A 101 -5.18 0.78 7.68
CA SER A 101 -5.90 0.24 8.83
C SER A 101 -5.77 -1.28 8.87
N LEU A 102 -5.72 -1.83 10.07
CA LEU A 102 -5.51 -3.24 10.34
C LEU A 102 -6.55 -3.72 11.36
N GLY A 103 -7.15 -4.87 11.11
CA GLY A 103 -8.11 -5.47 12.05
C GLY A 103 -8.76 -6.73 11.49
N GLU A 104 -9.82 -7.16 12.16
CA GLU A 104 -10.69 -8.24 11.69
C GLU A 104 -11.74 -7.65 10.72
N HIS A 105 -11.85 -8.18 9.50
CA HIS A 105 -12.70 -7.67 8.40
C HIS A 105 -12.35 -6.25 7.88
N GLY A 106 -11.12 -5.76 8.11
CA GLY A 106 -10.54 -4.55 7.51
C GLY A 106 -11.29 -3.23 7.80
N SER A 107 -12.30 -3.26 8.67
CA SER A 107 -13.22 -2.14 8.86
C SER A 107 -12.66 -1.08 9.80
N ILE A 108 -12.83 0.19 9.44
CA ILE A 108 -12.49 1.36 10.29
C ILE A 108 -13.58 1.56 11.36
N GLY A 109 -13.90 0.47 12.07
CA GLY A 109 -14.87 0.44 13.17
C GLY A 109 -14.27 0.91 14.50
N ARG A 110 -14.92 0.57 15.62
CA ARG A 110 -14.31 0.75 16.96
C ARG A 110 -12.99 -0.02 16.99
N GLY A 111 -11.88 0.68 17.23
CA GLY A 111 -10.56 0.08 17.24
C GLY A 111 -10.46 -1.11 18.19
N THR A 112 -10.01 -2.24 17.65
CA THR A 112 -9.77 -3.46 18.41
C THR A 112 -8.38 -3.42 19.03
N ARG A 113 -8.22 -3.94 20.25
CA ARG A 113 -6.92 -4.11 20.88
C ARG A 113 -6.20 -5.30 20.21
N TYR A 114 -4.98 -5.07 19.73
CA TYR A 114 -4.09 -6.14 19.29
C TYR A 114 -3.32 -6.68 20.51
N ASP A 115 -3.46 -7.98 20.80
CA ASP A 115 -2.80 -8.65 21.92
C ASP A 115 -1.60 -9.49 21.43
N GLY A 116 -0.51 -8.77 21.15
CA GLY A 116 0.78 -9.34 20.75
C GLY A 116 1.89 -8.27 20.74
N VAL A 117 3.09 -8.65 20.32
CA VAL A 117 4.20 -7.71 20.10
C VAL A 117 4.06 -7.08 18.72
N VAL A 118 4.32 -5.77 18.64
CA VAL A 118 4.47 -5.01 17.39
C VAL A 118 5.81 -4.31 17.41
N GLU A 119 6.57 -4.43 16.32
CA GLU A 119 7.82 -3.72 16.10
C GLU A 119 7.64 -2.68 15.01
N LEU A 120 8.25 -1.50 15.19
CA LEU A 120 8.26 -0.41 14.21
C LEU A 120 9.64 -0.38 13.54
N PHE A 121 9.68 -0.74 12.27
CA PHE A 121 10.85 -0.61 11.42
C PHE A 121 10.84 0.76 10.71
N ILE A 122 11.99 1.42 10.68
CA ILE A 122 12.24 2.66 9.94
C ILE A 122 13.60 2.52 9.25
N GLY A 123 13.62 2.47 7.93
CA GLY A 123 14.85 2.27 7.16
C GLY A 123 14.59 2.13 5.66
N GLU A 124 15.54 1.53 4.93
CA GLU A 124 15.38 1.21 3.51
C GLU A 124 14.56 -0.08 3.31
N TYR A 125 13.71 -0.12 2.29
CA TYR A 125 12.84 -1.27 2.02
C TYR A 125 13.63 -2.57 1.76
N GLU A 126 14.80 -2.47 1.14
CA GLU A 126 15.70 -3.61 0.85
C GLU A 126 16.21 -4.30 2.13
N HIS A 127 16.15 -3.64 3.28
CA HIS A 127 16.52 -4.20 4.58
C HIS A 127 15.36 -4.82 5.36
N MET A 128 14.12 -4.66 4.89
CA MET A 128 12.90 -5.09 5.59
C MET A 128 12.92 -6.61 5.87
N GLU A 129 13.32 -7.44 4.91
CA GLU A 129 13.31 -8.90 5.06
C GLU A 129 14.31 -9.37 6.11
N ARG A 130 15.48 -8.71 6.18
CA ARG A 130 16.48 -8.96 7.23
C ARG A 130 15.94 -8.61 8.61
N GLU A 131 15.21 -7.51 8.75
CA GLU A 131 14.60 -7.12 10.03
C GLU A 131 13.49 -8.09 10.43
N VAL A 132 12.62 -8.50 9.51
CA VAL A 132 11.55 -9.47 9.76
C VAL A 132 12.10 -10.84 10.15
N ASN A 133 13.19 -11.28 9.52
CA ASN A 133 13.89 -12.50 9.90
C ASN A 133 14.53 -12.36 11.29
N ALA A 134 15.16 -11.22 11.60
CA ALA A 134 15.71 -10.95 12.93
C ALA A 134 14.62 -10.92 14.02
N PHE A 135 13.52 -10.18 13.80
CA PHE A 135 12.34 -10.14 14.67
C PHE A 135 11.87 -11.56 15.00
N SER A 136 11.65 -12.37 13.96
CA SER A 136 11.18 -13.76 14.07
C SER A 136 12.18 -14.64 14.82
N SER A 137 13.48 -14.55 14.51
CA SER A 137 14.54 -15.27 15.24
C SER A 137 14.65 -14.87 16.72
N PHE A 138 14.33 -13.62 17.07
CA PHE A 138 14.33 -13.16 18.45
C PHE A 138 13.02 -13.43 19.21
N MET A 139 11.91 -13.76 18.54
CA MET A 139 10.62 -14.02 19.20
C MET A 139 10.69 -15.03 20.35
N PRO A 140 11.33 -16.22 20.23
CA PRO A 140 11.44 -17.18 21.34
C PRO A 140 12.22 -16.66 22.57
N PHE A 141 13.05 -15.63 22.38
CA PHE A 141 13.82 -14.99 23.46
C PHE A 141 13.08 -13.78 24.06
N ARG A 142 11.97 -13.33 23.46
CA ARG A 142 11.10 -12.24 23.94
C ARG A 142 10.05 -12.71 24.97
N ASN A 143 10.22 -13.91 25.55
CA ASN A 143 9.35 -14.61 26.52
C ASN A 143 9.14 -13.91 27.89
N GLY A 144 9.21 -12.57 27.95
CA GLY A 144 8.81 -11.75 29.09
C GLY A 144 7.51 -10.95 28.88
N PHE A 145 6.91 -10.98 27.67
CA PHE A 145 5.74 -10.15 27.31
C PHE A 145 4.45 -10.93 27.03
N GLU A 146 4.46 -12.26 27.11
CA GLU A 146 3.22 -13.05 27.03
C GLU A 146 2.41 -12.98 28.32
N LEU A 147 1.56 -11.95 28.42
CA LEU A 147 0.42 -11.90 29.35
C LEU A 147 -0.64 -12.92 28.91
N GLY A 148 -0.40 -14.21 29.14
CA GLY A 148 -1.31 -15.26 28.70
C GLY A 148 -1.07 -16.61 29.36
N GLU A 149 -0.10 -17.37 28.85
CA GLU A 149 0.06 -18.78 29.18
C GLU A 149 1.46 -19.09 29.71
N VAL A 150 1.54 -19.33 31.01
CA VAL A 150 2.60 -20.16 31.57
C VAL A 150 2.41 -21.54 30.95
N GLU A 151 3.29 -21.95 30.03
CA GLU A 151 3.34 -23.34 29.57
C GLU A 151 3.34 -24.24 30.80
N ARG A 152 2.39 -25.17 30.86
CA ARG A 152 2.36 -26.17 31.94
C ARG A 152 3.70 -26.89 31.94
N GLU A 153 4.35 -26.98 33.09
CA GLU A 153 5.55 -27.79 33.27
C GLU A 153 5.26 -29.20 32.71
N ARG A 154 5.87 -29.50 31.56
CA ARG A 154 5.76 -30.82 30.95
C ARG A 154 6.52 -31.79 31.83
N GLU A 155 5.93 -32.94 32.10
CA GLU A 155 6.55 -33.99 32.91
C GLU A 155 7.90 -34.37 32.27
N LYS A 156 8.96 -34.40 33.09
CA LYS A 156 10.33 -34.65 32.63
C LYS A 156 10.79 -36.01 33.13
N HIS A 157 11.54 -36.68 32.27
CA HIS A 157 12.10 -37.99 32.52
C HIS A 157 13.63 -37.96 32.41
N ASN A 158 14.31 -38.89 33.08
CA ASN A 158 15.76 -39.03 33.10
C ASN A 158 16.27 -39.84 31.90
N LEU A 159 17.01 -39.18 31.01
CA LEU A 159 17.76 -39.83 29.95
C LEU A 159 19.23 -39.98 30.36
N THR A 160 19.70 -41.22 30.53
CA THR A 160 21.13 -41.51 30.77
C THR A 160 21.79 -42.05 29.49
N VAL A 161 22.72 -41.29 28.93
CA VAL A 161 23.45 -41.69 27.71
C VAL A 161 24.81 -42.29 28.09
N ARG A 162 25.03 -43.56 27.75
CA ARG A 162 26.30 -44.30 27.95
C ARG A 162 27.10 -44.34 26.66
N VAL A 163 28.32 -43.81 26.68
CA VAL A 163 29.21 -43.75 25.53
C VAL A 163 30.13 -44.97 25.44
N HIS A 164 30.22 -45.55 24.25
CA HIS A 164 31.05 -46.71 23.93
C HIS A 164 32.10 -46.38 22.86
N LEU A 165 33.12 -47.25 22.75
CA LEU A 165 34.22 -47.22 21.75
C LEU A 165 35.16 -45.99 21.79
N ARG A 166 34.79 -44.90 22.47
CA ARG A 166 35.67 -43.79 22.86
C ARG A 166 35.67 -43.60 24.37
N HIS A 167 36.76 -43.02 24.90
CA HIS A 167 36.95 -42.81 26.34
C HIS A 167 37.39 -41.39 26.64
N THR A 168 36.74 -40.80 27.64
CA THR A 168 37.14 -39.60 28.34
C THR A 168 37.92 -39.95 29.60
N ILE A 169 38.88 -39.09 29.99
CA ILE A 169 39.40 -39.12 31.36
C ILE A 169 38.32 -38.54 32.28
N PRO A 170 38.05 -39.10 33.48
CA PRO A 170 37.11 -38.52 34.43
C PRO A 170 37.40 -37.04 34.70
N PHE A 171 36.34 -36.23 34.80
CA PHE A 171 36.41 -34.78 35.00
C PHE A 171 37.22 -33.98 33.96
N SER A 172 37.49 -34.56 32.78
CA SER A 172 38.30 -33.92 31.70
C SER A 172 37.77 -32.56 31.25
N SER A 173 36.44 -32.38 31.17
CA SER A 173 35.82 -31.08 30.89
C SER A 173 36.18 -30.05 31.97
N TYR A 174 35.89 -30.33 33.24
CA TYR A 174 36.23 -29.46 34.37
C TYR A 174 37.73 -29.15 34.44
N LEU A 175 38.59 -30.13 34.21
CA LEU A 175 40.05 -29.92 34.16
C LEU A 175 40.46 -29.02 33.00
N SER A 176 39.84 -29.17 31.82
CA SER A 176 40.10 -28.29 30.67
C SER A 176 39.70 -26.85 30.97
N THR A 177 38.50 -26.63 31.51
CA THR A 177 38.01 -25.30 31.90
C THR A 177 38.85 -24.66 33.02
N LEU A 178 39.22 -25.44 34.04
CA LEU A 178 39.97 -24.94 35.20
C LEU A 178 41.43 -24.60 34.88
N THR A 179 42.08 -25.36 33.98
CA THR A 179 43.50 -25.19 33.66
C THR A 179 43.76 -24.37 32.40
N GLY A 180 42.74 -24.13 31.57
CA GLY A 180 42.89 -23.56 30.23
C GLY A 180 43.61 -24.47 29.25
N LEU A 181 43.96 -25.71 29.63
CA LEU A 181 44.63 -26.67 28.77
C LEU A 181 43.60 -27.42 27.91
N PRO A 182 43.90 -27.73 26.63
CA PRO A 182 43.00 -28.45 25.73
C PRO A 182 42.95 -29.96 26.02
N ILE A 183 42.49 -30.32 27.22
CA ILE A 183 42.31 -31.70 27.68
C ILE A 183 41.11 -32.30 26.93
N PRO A 184 41.27 -33.40 26.17
CA PRO A 184 40.18 -33.92 25.36
C PRO A 184 39.00 -34.43 26.19
N PHE A 185 37.79 -33.93 25.89
CA PHE A 185 36.54 -34.41 26.48
C PHE A 185 35.49 -34.75 25.42
N ILE A 186 34.42 -35.42 25.83
CA ILE A 186 33.25 -35.72 24.99
C ILE A 186 32.06 -34.93 25.54
N GLU A 187 31.34 -34.28 24.65
CA GLU A 187 30.12 -33.50 24.88
C GLU A 187 28.99 -34.17 24.11
N ILE A 188 27.79 -34.24 24.70
CA ILE A 188 26.59 -34.75 24.05
C ILE A 188 25.59 -33.60 24.00
N GLU A 189 25.09 -33.33 22.80
CA GLU A 189 24.04 -32.38 22.52
C GLU A 189 22.74 -33.13 22.17
N LEU A 190 21.63 -32.67 22.71
CA LEU A 190 20.27 -33.14 22.40
C LEU A 190 19.56 -32.10 21.54
N TRP A 191 19.14 -32.52 20.34
CA TRP A 191 18.45 -31.67 19.38
C TRP A 191 17.01 -32.14 19.14
N ASN A 192 16.08 -31.19 19.13
CA ASN A 192 14.69 -31.34 18.66
C ASN A 192 14.30 -29.99 18.04
N ASP A 193 14.59 -29.85 16.74
CA ASP A 193 14.69 -28.62 15.92
C ASP A 193 15.66 -27.53 16.42
N HIS A 194 15.83 -27.40 17.74
CA HIS A 194 16.80 -26.55 18.42
C HIS A 194 17.62 -27.37 19.42
N LEU A 195 18.72 -26.80 19.94
CA LEU A 195 19.48 -27.40 21.03
C LEU A 195 18.67 -27.34 22.33
N VAL A 196 18.26 -28.51 22.83
CA VAL A 196 17.42 -28.64 24.04
C VAL A 196 18.28 -28.78 25.29
N ALA A 197 19.36 -29.55 25.23
CA ALA A 197 20.30 -29.72 26.33
C ALA A 197 21.69 -30.12 25.83
N GLN A 198 22.72 -29.85 26.63
CA GLN A 198 24.09 -30.29 26.40
C GLN A 198 24.77 -30.67 27.72
N ASP A 199 25.56 -31.74 27.73
CA ASP A 199 26.31 -32.19 28.91
C ASP A 199 27.63 -32.88 28.52
N ALA A 200 28.61 -32.85 29.43
CA ALA A 200 29.94 -33.42 29.23
C ALA A 200 30.04 -34.82 29.86
N VAL A 201 30.48 -35.81 29.07
CA VAL A 201 30.53 -37.22 29.46
C VAL A 201 31.55 -37.46 30.57
N ASN A 202 31.08 -37.71 31.78
CA ASN A 202 31.91 -38.04 32.93
C ASN A 202 31.93 -39.57 33.17
N PHE A 203 33.13 -40.13 33.35
CA PHE A 203 33.45 -41.58 33.41
C PHE A 203 33.04 -42.44 32.20
N ARG A 204 31.80 -42.31 31.71
CA ARG A 204 31.18 -42.88 30.49
C ARG A 204 29.74 -42.39 30.24
N THR A 205 29.17 -41.60 31.16
CA THR A 205 27.76 -41.20 31.16
C THR A 205 27.61 -39.69 31.04
N ALA A 206 26.57 -39.27 30.33
CA ALA A 206 25.91 -37.98 30.48
C ALA A 206 24.47 -38.22 30.92
N SER A 207 23.87 -37.30 31.68
CA SER A 207 22.51 -37.45 32.22
C SER A 207 21.70 -36.18 32.03
N PHE A 208 20.50 -36.33 31.49
CA PHE A 208 19.62 -35.24 31.10
C PHE A 208 18.22 -35.43 31.69
N GLU A 209 17.59 -34.32 32.08
CA GLU A 209 16.21 -34.28 32.55
C GLU A 209 15.39 -33.50 31.51
N ILE A 210 14.69 -34.21 30.62
CA ILE A 210 14.03 -33.66 29.44
C ILE A 210 12.57 -34.14 29.36
N PRO A 211 11.66 -33.37 28.72
CA PRO A 211 10.29 -33.82 28.49
C PRO A 211 10.23 -34.94 27.44
N GLU A 212 9.05 -35.54 27.28
CA GLU A 212 8.78 -36.50 26.20
C GLU A 212 8.88 -35.85 24.82
N GLY A 213 9.44 -36.58 23.84
CA GLY A 213 9.65 -36.10 22.48
C GLY A 213 10.62 -36.95 21.67
N SER A 214 10.76 -36.62 20.38
CA SER A 214 11.76 -37.22 19.48
C SER A 214 13.03 -36.36 19.48
N TYR A 215 14.19 -37.00 19.65
CA TYR A 215 15.47 -36.31 19.84
C TYR A 215 16.58 -36.93 18.99
N VAL A 216 17.48 -36.08 18.48
CA VAL A 216 18.74 -36.50 17.87
C VAL A 216 19.90 -36.17 18.81
N MET A 217 20.59 -37.19 19.30
CA MET A 217 21.78 -37.04 20.12
C MET A 217 23.03 -36.96 19.23
N LYS A 218 23.80 -35.89 19.38
CA LYS A 218 25.07 -35.67 18.68
C LYS A 218 26.20 -35.68 19.70
N ALA A 219 27.13 -36.62 19.59
CA ALA A 219 28.33 -36.69 20.43
C ALA A 219 29.54 -36.08 19.72
N TYR A 220 30.12 -35.09 20.37
CA TYR A 220 31.30 -34.37 19.90
C TYR A 220 32.48 -34.63 20.81
N ARG A 221 33.67 -34.83 20.23
CA ARG A 221 34.93 -34.87 20.96
C ARG A 221 35.66 -33.55 20.78
N HIS A 222 35.84 -32.86 21.88
CA HIS A 222 36.73 -31.71 21.99
C HIS A 222 38.17 -32.18 22.20
N GLY A 223 39.14 -31.41 21.72
CA GLY A 223 40.56 -31.66 21.96
C GLY A 223 41.45 -30.63 21.27
N ILE A 224 42.75 -30.91 21.24
CA ILE A 224 43.81 -30.00 20.75
C ILE A 224 43.57 -29.53 19.30
N ARG A 225 42.89 -30.33 18.47
CA ARG A 225 42.57 -30.01 17.07
C ARG A 225 41.15 -29.45 16.85
N GLY A 226 40.45 -29.07 17.92
CA GLY A 226 39.07 -28.56 17.87
C GLY A 226 38.00 -29.60 18.22
N LYS A 227 36.74 -29.26 17.93
CA LYS A 227 35.54 -30.08 18.11
C LYS A 227 35.39 -31.03 16.91
N THR A 228 35.14 -32.31 17.17
CA THR A 228 34.98 -33.34 16.12
C THR A 228 33.70 -34.16 16.35
N PHE A 229 32.92 -34.42 15.30
CA PHE A 229 31.65 -35.15 15.40
C PHE A 229 31.90 -36.67 15.34
N ILE A 230 31.60 -37.40 16.41
CA ILE A 230 32.07 -38.79 16.60
C ILE A 230 30.98 -39.81 16.89
N GLY A 231 29.73 -39.42 17.11
CA GLY A 231 28.63 -40.38 17.32
C GLY A 231 27.28 -39.71 17.16
N VAL A 232 26.32 -40.43 16.59
CA VAL A 232 24.94 -39.95 16.44
C VAL A 232 23.95 -41.08 16.58
N GLN A 233 22.86 -40.83 17.29
CA GLN A 233 21.75 -41.75 17.48
C GLN A 233 20.45 -40.98 17.74
N SER A 234 19.37 -41.49 17.16
CA SER A 234 18.03 -40.93 17.26
C SER A 234 17.23 -41.67 18.34
N LEU A 235 16.31 -41.00 19.02
CA LEU A 235 15.52 -41.55 20.13
C LEU A 235 14.14 -40.91 20.21
N ASP A 236 13.09 -41.75 20.17
CA ASP A 236 11.76 -41.39 20.65
C ASP A 236 11.69 -41.63 22.16
N PHE A 237 11.67 -40.55 22.95
CA PHE A 237 11.76 -40.58 24.41
C PHE A 237 10.39 -40.36 25.06
N LYS A 238 9.98 -41.28 25.94
CA LYS A 238 8.64 -41.32 26.57
C LYS A 238 8.64 -41.61 28.08
N GLU A 239 9.75 -42.12 28.61
CA GLU A 239 9.92 -42.52 30.02
C GLU A 239 11.43 -42.63 30.31
N ASP A 240 11.82 -42.70 31.59
CA ASP A 240 13.20 -42.87 32.05
C ASP A 240 13.96 -43.97 31.26
N ALA A 241 15.03 -43.58 30.56
CA ALA A 241 15.74 -44.48 29.64
C ALA A 241 17.27 -44.43 29.80
N THR A 242 17.92 -45.58 29.59
CA THR A 242 19.38 -45.66 29.42
C THR A 242 19.71 -46.05 28.00
N LEU A 243 20.35 -45.14 27.24
CA LEU A 243 20.70 -45.35 25.85
C LEU A 243 22.22 -45.54 25.67
N HIS A 244 22.61 -46.40 24.74
CA HIS A 244 23.98 -46.82 24.49
C HIS A 244 24.50 -46.24 23.16
N LEU A 245 25.19 -45.10 23.25
CA LEU A 245 25.73 -44.39 22.08
C LEU A 245 27.12 -44.92 21.71
N PHE A 246 27.26 -45.41 20.47
CA PHE A 246 28.53 -45.93 19.95
C PHE A 246 29.29 -44.83 19.20
N CYS A 247 30.44 -44.41 19.72
CA CYS A 247 31.25 -43.35 19.11
C CYS A 247 32.41 -43.91 18.27
N THR A 248 32.54 -43.45 17.04
CA THR A 248 33.53 -43.90 16.04
C THR A 248 34.55 -42.79 15.78
N PHE A 249 34.80 -42.43 14.51
CA PHE A 249 35.68 -41.34 14.07
C PHE A 249 34.81 -40.29 13.38
N GLN A 250 35.28 -39.04 13.27
CA GLN A 250 34.70 -38.14 12.26
C GLN A 250 35.15 -38.62 10.88
N GLY A 251 34.19 -38.71 9.96
CA GLY A 251 34.41 -38.78 8.53
C GLY A 251 33.80 -37.56 7.84
N GLU A 252 34.09 -37.43 6.54
CA GLU A 252 33.62 -36.32 5.71
C GLU A 252 32.80 -36.86 4.54
N LEU A 253 31.55 -36.42 4.41
CA LEU A 253 30.75 -36.63 3.22
C LEU A 253 30.89 -35.40 2.32
N HIS A 254 31.45 -35.60 1.13
CA HIS A 254 31.45 -34.59 0.09
C HIS A 254 30.20 -34.77 -0.77
N VAL A 255 29.39 -33.72 -0.91
CA VAL A 255 28.19 -33.74 -1.75
C VAL A 255 28.32 -32.65 -2.79
N ALA A 256 28.12 -33.00 -4.05
CA ALA A 256 27.95 -32.07 -5.16
C ALA A 256 26.52 -32.16 -5.71
N ALA A 257 25.87 -31.01 -5.89
CA ALA A 257 24.51 -30.86 -6.42
C ALA A 257 24.30 -29.38 -6.83
N PRO A 258 23.24 -29.04 -7.60
CA PRO A 258 22.93 -27.66 -7.98
C PRO A 258 22.79 -26.70 -6.79
N GLU A 259 23.26 -25.45 -6.96
CA GLU A 259 23.16 -24.39 -5.96
C GLU A 259 21.68 -24.11 -5.60
N GLY A 260 21.40 -23.91 -4.31
CA GLY A 260 20.04 -23.81 -3.78
C GLY A 260 19.40 -25.15 -3.34
N SER A 261 20.04 -26.30 -3.60
CA SER A 261 19.59 -27.59 -3.05
C SER A 261 19.76 -27.64 -1.53
N THR A 262 18.81 -28.24 -0.81
CA THR A 262 18.95 -28.59 0.61
C THR A 262 19.27 -30.08 0.74
N ILE A 263 20.39 -30.39 1.37
CA ILE A 263 20.85 -31.75 1.62
C ILE A 263 20.43 -32.18 3.03
N LEU A 264 19.56 -33.18 3.11
CA LEU A 264 19.17 -33.83 4.36
C LEU A 264 19.92 -35.15 4.50
N ILE A 265 20.66 -35.30 5.60
CA ILE A 265 21.28 -36.58 5.96
C ILE A 265 20.49 -37.20 7.09
N LEU A 266 19.86 -38.34 6.83
CA LEU A 266 19.03 -39.06 7.79
C LEU A 266 19.77 -40.28 8.35
N LYS A 267 19.48 -40.57 9.61
CA LYS A 267 19.82 -41.84 10.26
C LYS A 267 18.64 -42.29 11.11
N ASP A 268 18.25 -43.55 10.96
CA ASP A 268 17.11 -44.14 11.67
C ASP A 268 15.84 -43.25 11.52
N LYS A 269 15.59 -42.77 10.29
CA LYS A 269 14.51 -41.84 9.87
C LYS A 269 14.53 -40.42 10.46
N HIS A 270 15.56 -40.03 11.21
CA HIS A 270 15.68 -38.68 11.77
C HIS A 270 16.80 -37.89 11.08
N ILE A 271 16.61 -36.58 10.94
CA ILE A 271 17.56 -35.66 10.30
C ILE A 271 18.76 -35.43 11.23
N VAL A 272 19.95 -35.87 10.81
CA VAL A 272 21.23 -35.72 11.51
C VAL A 272 21.95 -34.43 11.12
N ALA A 273 21.91 -34.10 9.83
CA ALA A 273 22.43 -32.87 9.26
C ALA A 273 21.45 -32.33 8.21
N ARG A 274 21.32 -31.01 8.15
CA ARG A 274 20.57 -30.26 7.13
C ARG A 274 21.49 -29.12 6.70
N GLU A 275 21.95 -29.17 5.46
CA GLU A 275 22.89 -28.20 4.89
C GLU A 275 22.30 -27.63 3.60
N SER A 276 22.53 -26.34 3.33
CA SER A 276 22.10 -25.69 2.09
C SER A 276 23.28 -25.48 1.15
N MET A 277 23.09 -25.81 -0.14
CA MET A 277 24.10 -25.68 -1.19
C MET A 277 24.32 -24.22 -1.58
N ASN A 278 25.27 -23.56 -0.90
CA ASN A 278 25.78 -22.24 -1.26
C ASN A 278 26.96 -22.29 -2.25
N ALA A 279 27.33 -23.49 -2.72
CA ALA A 279 28.40 -23.76 -3.67
C ALA A 279 28.17 -25.13 -4.31
N LEU A 280 28.84 -25.38 -5.45
CA LEU A 280 28.79 -26.66 -6.21
C LEU A 280 29.18 -27.92 -5.41
N GLU A 281 29.93 -27.79 -4.31
CA GLU A 281 30.32 -28.91 -3.44
C GLU A 281 30.40 -28.46 -1.98
N ILE A 282 29.90 -29.28 -1.05
CA ILE A 282 29.98 -29.08 0.40
C ILE A 282 30.59 -30.30 1.10
N SER A 283 31.28 -30.08 2.23
CA SER A 283 31.81 -31.13 3.11
C SER A 283 30.99 -31.18 4.39
N ILE A 284 30.27 -32.28 4.59
CA ILE A 284 29.42 -32.51 5.77
C ILE A 284 30.16 -33.48 6.72
N PRO A 285 30.60 -33.03 7.90
CA PRO A 285 31.24 -33.91 8.87
C PRO A 285 30.19 -34.84 9.50
N LEU A 286 30.46 -36.15 9.50
CA LEU A 286 29.53 -37.18 9.98
C LEU A 286 30.30 -38.32 10.68
N PRO A 287 29.70 -39.03 11.66
CA PRO A 287 30.32 -40.21 12.26
C PRO A 287 30.60 -41.33 11.24
N ALA A 288 31.86 -41.70 11.11
CA ALA A 288 32.36 -42.74 10.23
C ALA A 288 31.92 -44.15 10.66
N LEU A 289 32.02 -45.12 9.74
CA LEU A 289 31.66 -46.53 9.93
C LEU A 289 30.16 -46.75 10.23
N ALA A 290 29.29 -45.94 9.64
CA ALA A 290 27.84 -46.04 9.76
C ALA A 290 27.15 -45.87 8.40
N THR A 291 25.91 -46.35 8.32
CA THR A 291 25.01 -46.16 7.18
C THR A 291 24.10 -44.96 7.42
N TYR A 292 23.85 -44.21 6.37
CA TYR A 292 23.02 -43.01 6.33
C TYR A 292 22.14 -43.05 5.08
N THR A 293 21.05 -42.27 5.07
CA THR A 293 20.31 -41.92 3.86
C THR A 293 20.59 -40.46 3.55
N VAL A 294 20.89 -40.13 2.30
CA VAL A 294 20.83 -38.75 1.81
C VAL A 294 19.52 -38.53 1.07
N GLN A 295 18.84 -37.43 1.35
CA GLN A 295 17.74 -36.90 0.57
C GLN A 295 18.17 -35.53 0.02
N VAL A 296 17.98 -35.32 -1.27
CA VAL A 296 18.29 -34.05 -1.96
C VAL A 296 16.97 -33.34 -2.24
N LEU A 297 16.73 -32.24 -1.55
CA LEU A 297 15.58 -31.37 -1.80
C LEU A 297 15.98 -30.21 -2.72
N TYR A 298 15.15 -29.91 -3.72
CA TYR A 298 15.31 -28.73 -4.57
C TYR A 298 13.94 -28.11 -4.87
N ARG A 299 13.77 -26.81 -4.62
CA ARG A 299 12.48 -26.10 -4.80
C ARG A 299 11.29 -26.78 -4.09
N GLY A 300 11.53 -27.37 -2.92
CA GLY A 300 10.54 -28.17 -2.19
C GLY A 300 10.36 -29.63 -2.66
N PHE A 301 10.83 -30.00 -3.85
CA PHE A 301 10.74 -31.37 -4.39
C PHE A 301 11.84 -32.27 -3.80
N LEU A 302 11.52 -33.55 -3.57
CA LEU A 302 12.50 -34.59 -3.32
C LEU A 302 13.03 -35.12 -4.65
N MET A 303 14.25 -34.71 -5.01
CA MET A 303 14.88 -35.08 -6.28
C MET A 303 15.48 -36.48 -6.24
N GLU A 304 16.19 -36.81 -5.15
CA GLU A 304 16.93 -38.07 -5.00
C GLU A 304 16.94 -38.57 -3.55
N GLU A 305 16.93 -39.90 -3.38
CA GLU A 305 17.11 -40.58 -2.09
C GLU A 305 18.04 -41.81 -2.22
N GLU A 306 19.26 -41.74 -1.67
CA GLU A 306 20.22 -42.86 -1.67
C GLU A 306 20.63 -43.27 -0.24
N SER A 307 20.64 -44.57 0.05
CA SER A 307 21.28 -45.13 1.25
C SER A 307 22.76 -45.44 1.02
N PHE A 308 23.65 -44.83 1.81
CA PHE A 308 25.10 -44.97 1.68
C PHE A 308 25.78 -45.37 2.99
N PHE A 309 26.83 -46.19 2.89
CA PHE A 309 27.79 -46.41 3.98
C PHE A 309 28.94 -45.41 3.89
N LEU A 310 29.27 -44.77 5.01
CA LEU A 310 30.37 -43.81 5.14
C LEU A 310 31.58 -44.48 5.83
N PRO A 311 32.64 -44.88 5.11
CA PRO A 311 33.80 -45.54 5.73
C PRO A 311 34.65 -44.56 6.55
N PHE A 312 35.08 -43.45 5.92
CA PHE A 312 35.82 -42.33 6.53
C PHE A 312 35.70 -41.07 5.65
N SER A 313 35.66 -41.23 4.34
CA SER A 313 35.22 -40.21 3.40
C SER A 313 34.45 -40.87 2.26
N ARG A 314 33.48 -40.16 1.68
CA ARG A 314 32.74 -40.55 0.49
C ARG A 314 32.34 -39.29 -0.26
N SER A 315 32.35 -39.34 -1.59
CA SER A 315 31.78 -38.30 -2.45
C SER A 315 30.49 -38.82 -3.09
N LEU A 316 29.47 -37.98 -3.14
CA LEU A 316 28.22 -38.19 -3.87
C LEU A 316 28.00 -36.99 -4.80
N SER A 317 27.47 -37.24 -6.00
CA SER A 317 27.21 -36.22 -7.00
C SER A 317 25.80 -36.45 -7.54
N PHE A 318 24.99 -35.40 -7.48
CA PHE A 318 23.61 -35.38 -7.96
C PHE A 318 23.48 -34.30 -9.03
N ASP A 319 22.77 -34.62 -10.10
CA ASP A 319 22.45 -33.72 -11.20
C ASP A 319 21.04 -34.08 -11.65
N PHE A 320 20.23 -33.08 -11.96
CA PHE A 320 18.82 -33.27 -12.30
C PHE A 320 18.38 -32.25 -13.35
N ASP A 321 17.54 -32.70 -14.29
CA ASP A 321 17.02 -31.85 -15.34
C ASP A 321 16.09 -30.77 -14.74
N VAL A 322 16.31 -29.52 -15.16
CA VAL A 322 15.48 -28.36 -14.80
C VAL A 322 15.03 -27.61 -16.04
N HIS A 323 13.91 -26.91 -15.91
CA HIS A 323 13.20 -26.28 -17.01
C HIS A 323 12.78 -24.85 -16.70
N ASP A 324 12.83 -23.99 -17.73
CA ASP A 324 12.29 -22.63 -17.70
C ASP A 324 10.82 -22.66 -18.14
N PHE A 325 9.92 -22.05 -17.37
CA PHE A 325 8.51 -21.88 -17.72
C PHE A 325 8.12 -20.41 -17.86
N ARG A 326 7.41 -20.07 -18.94
CA ARG A 326 7.05 -18.67 -19.27
C ARG A 326 5.56 -18.39 -19.11
N VAL A 327 5.24 -17.35 -18.36
CA VAL A 327 3.86 -16.88 -18.19
C VAL A 327 3.69 -15.50 -18.83
N VAL A 328 2.68 -15.37 -19.69
CA VAL A 328 2.25 -14.10 -20.27
C VAL A 328 0.92 -13.70 -19.64
N MET A 329 0.94 -12.64 -18.82
CA MET A 329 -0.26 -12.11 -18.16
C MET A 329 -0.87 -10.98 -18.97
N LYS A 330 -2.12 -11.15 -19.41
CA LYS A 330 -2.93 -10.11 -20.06
C LYS A 330 -4.10 -9.71 -19.15
N ASP A 331 -4.63 -8.52 -19.38
CA ASP A 331 -5.90 -8.06 -18.80
C ASP A 331 -7.10 -8.37 -19.71
N THR A 332 -8.31 -8.00 -19.27
CA THR A 332 -9.56 -8.23 -20.02
C THR A 332 -9.64 -7.48 -21.36
N LEU A 333 -8.75 -6.50 -21.61
CA LEU A 333 -8.60 -5.80 -22.88
C LEU A 333 -7.52 -6.45 -23.79
N GLY A 334 -6.92 -7.56 -23.35
CA GLY A 334 -5.86 -8.27 -24.07
C GLY A 334 -4.50 -7.58 -24.04
N MET A 335 -4.31 -6.58 -23.16
CA MET A 335 -3.04 -5.85 -22.98
C MET A 335 -2.25 -6.40 -21.80
N ALA A 336 -0.93 -6.14 -21.75
CA ALA A 336 -0.11 -6.47 -20.58
C ALA A 336 -0.64 -5.77 -19.33
N VAL A 337 -0.73 -6.50 -18.21
CA VAL A 337 -1.40 -6.04 -16.97
C VAL A 337 -0.75 -4.76 -16.41
N GLY A 338 -1.57 -3.75 -16.09
CA GLY A 338 -1.13 -2.41 -15.69
C GLY A 338 -0.80 -2.22 -14.21
N VAL A 339 -0.74 -3.31 -13.44
CA VAL A 339 -0.42 -3.35 -12.01
C VAL A 339 0.61 -4.43 -11.71
N ASN A 340 1.28 -4.34 -10.56
CA ASN A 340 2.15 -5.39 -10.09
C ASN A 340 1.28 -6.54 -9.53
N LEU A 341 1.44 -7.74 -10.08
CA LEU A 341 0.72 -8.95 -9.65
C LEU A 341 1.62 -9.75 -8.71
N THR A 342 1.06 -10.28 -7.63
CA THR A 342 1.70 -11.39 -6.92
C THR A 342 1.46 -12.64 -7.78
N LEU A 343 2.49 -13.05 -8.52
CA LEU A 343 2.47 -14.22 -9.40
C LEU A 343 3.44 -15.27 -8.86
N LEU A 344 2.95 -16.50 -8.68
CA LEU A 344 3.63 -17.58 -7.98
C LEU A 344 3.39 -18.92 -8.67
N MET A 345 4.25 -19.89 -8.40
CA MET A 345 4.01 -21.31 -8.66
C MET A 345 4.26 -22.14 -7.40
N THR A 346 3.43 -23.16 -7.21
CA THR A 346 3.56 -24.19 -6.17
C THR A 346 3.14 -25.54 -6.79
N SER A 347 3.38 -26.67 -6.11
CA SER A 347 2.99 -28.00 -6.58
C SER A 347 2.60 -28.88 -5.40
N ASP A 348 1.58 -29.71 -5.58
CA ASP A 348 1.17 -30.72 -4.60
C ASP A 348 2.18 -31.88 -4.48
N ASP A 349 3.15 -31.98 -5.40
CA ASP A 349 4.25 -32.95 -5.38
C ASP A 349 5.44 -32.52 -4.48
N MET A 350 5.42 -31.29 -3.96
CA MET A 350 6.46 -30.77 -3.06
C MET A 350 6.40 -31.47 -1.69
N CYS A 351 7.57 -31.89 -1.19
CA CYS A 351 7.73 -32.44 0.16
C CYS A 351 7.84 -31.34 1.24
N GLU A 352 8.41 -30.18 0.88
CA GLU A 352 8.36 -28.95 1.67
C GLU A 352 7.69 -27.87 0.81
N GLU A 353 6.56 -27.29 1.26
CA GLU A 353 5.78 -26.31 0.47
C GLU A 353 6.58 -25.03 0.21
N GLU A 354 6.87 -24.74 -1.07
CA GLU A 354 7.57 -23.52 -1.52
C GLU A 354 6.69 -22.74 -2.52
N PHE A 355 6.65 -21.41 -2.37
CA PHE A 355 6.09 -20.51 -3.38
C PHE A 355 7.21 -19.95 -4.26
N ILE A 356 7.40 -20.55 -5.42
CA ILE A 356 8.39 -20.11 -6.40
C ILE A 356 7.92 -18.79 -7.01
N THR A 357 8.82 -17.80 -7.13
CA THR A 357 8.55 -16.49 -7.72
C THR A 357 9.24 -16.32 -9.08
N PRO A 358 8.62 -15.65 -10.06
CA PRO A 358 9.19 -15.49 -11.39
C PRO A 358 10.06 -14.23 -11.52
N VAL A 359 11.05 -14.30 -12.41
CA VAL A 359 11.80 -13.13 -12.87
C VAL A 359 11.04 -12.46 -14.02
N LYS A 360 10.61 -11.21 -13.83
CA LYS A 360 9.92 -10.42 -14.87
C LYS A 360 10.92 -9.94 -15.94
N LYS A 361 10.71 -10.33 -17.19
CA LYS A 361 11.50 -9.96 -18.38
C LYS A 361 10.60 -9.24 -19.38
N GLY A 362 10.41 -7.93 -19.20
CA GLY A 362 9.47 -7.13 -20.00
C GLY A 362 8.03 -7.44 -19.62
N ASP A 363 7.22 -7.89 -20.58
CA ASP A 363 5.83 -8.32 -20.38
C ASP A 363 5.71 -9.84 -20.07
N GLU A 364 6.81 -10.60 -20.15
CA GLU A 364 6.88 -12.02 -19.79
C GLU A 364 7.35 -12.21 -18.34
N PHE A 365 6.80 -13.21 -17.66
CA PHE A 365 7.27 -13.70 -16.37
C PHE A 365 7.94 -15.05 -16.57
N CYS A 366 9.19 -15.20 -16.14
CA CYS A 366 9.99 -16.41 -16.33
C CYS A 366 10.22 -17.07 -14.97
N PHE A 367 9.64 -18.24 -14.76
CA PHE A 367 10.06 -19.14 -13.69
C PHE A 367 11.27 -19.92 -14.22
N CYS A 368 12.39 -19.86 -13.52
CA CYS A 368 13.62 -20.54 -13.90
C CYS A 368 13.86 -21.74 -13.00
N ASP A 369 14.64 -22.70 -13.50
CA ASP A 369 15.17 -23.81 -12.72
C ASP A 369 14.07 -24.63 -12.00
N LEU A 370 13.03 -25.02 -12.75
CA LEU A 370 11.92 -25.85 -12.24
C LEU A 370 12.16 -27.35 -12.52
N PRO A 371 12.00 -28.23 -11.52
CA PRO A 371 11.85 -29.68 -11.73
C PRO A 371 10.72 -30.09 -12.71
N GLU A 372 10.73 -31.35 -13.15
CA GLU A 372 9.58 -32.01 -13.78
C GLU A 372 8.47 -32.24 -12.73
N GLY A 373 7.21 -31.92 -13.08
CA GLY A 373 6.07 -32.04 -12.18
C GLY A 373 4.84 -31.26 -12.61
N ASP A 374 3.74 -31.45 -11.88
CA ASP A 374 2.49 -30.70 -12.10
C ASP A 374 2.44 -29.48 -11.16
N TYR A 375 2.35 -28.27 -11.75
CA TYR A 375 2.40 -27.01 -11.02
C TYR A 375 1.10 -26.23 -11.09
N LEU A 376 0.78 -25.53 -10.02
CA LEU A 376 -0.31 -24.56 -9.92
C LEU A 376 0.23 -23.14 -10.01
N ILE A 377 -0.01 -22.46 -11.14
CA ILE A 377 0.22 -21.02 -11.29
C ILE A 377 -0.88 -20.28 -10.55
N ILE A 378 -0.49 -19.39 -9.63
CA ILE A 378 -1.40 -18.53 -8.87
C ILE A 378 -1.04 -17.06 -9.16
N ALA A 379 -1.99 -16.32 -9.72
CA ALA A 379 -1.88 -14.88 -9.93
C ALA A 379 -2.90 -14.16 -9.05
N ARG A 380 -2.46 -13.22 -8.20
CA ARG A 380 -3.33 -12.48 -7.27
C ARG A 380 -3.08 -10.97 -7.33
N TYR A 381 -4.17 -10.20 -7.20
CA TYR A 381 -4.15 -8.76 -6.97
C TYR A 381 -5.39 -8.36 -6.17
N LYS A 382 -5.18 -7.93 -4.93
CA LYS A 382 -6.24 -7.70 -3.94
C LYS A 382 -7.16 -8.93 -3.83
N GLY A 383 -8.49 -8.75 -3.90
CA GLY A 383 -9.49 -9.81 -3.89
C GLY A 383 -9.66 -10.59 -5.20
N PHE A 384 -8.90 -10.29 -6.26
CA PHE A 384 -8.91 -11.06 -7.51
C PHE A 384 -7.80 -12.12 -7.51
N GLU A 385 -8.17 -13.34 -7.88
CA GLU A 385 -7.26 -14.48 -7.98
C GLU A 385 -7.55 -15.29 -9.25
N VAL A 386 -6.49 -15.77 -9.90
CA VAL A 386 -6.55 -16.72 -11.02
C VAL A 386 -5.63 -17.88 -10.71
N ARG A 387 -6.14 -19.10 -10.91
CA ARG A 387 -5.38 -20.35 -10.78
C ARG A 387 -5.36 -21.09 -12.11
N ARG A 388 -4.21 -21.67 -12.48
CA ARG A 388 -4.07 -22.56 -13.64
C ARG A 388 -3.07 -23.67 -13.34
N GLY A 389 -3.50 -24.92 -13.47
CA GLY A 389 -2.58 -26.06 -13.51
C GLY A 389 -1.82 -26.10 -14.84
N VAL A 390 -0.54 -26.44 -14.80
CA VAL A 390 0.35 -26.69 -15.94
C VAL A 390 1.26 -27.86 -15.62
N SER A 391 1.65 -28.64 -16.64
CA SER A 391 2.55 -29.78 -16.47
C SER A 391 3.88 -29.51 -17.14
N ILE A 392 4.99 -29.62 -16.42
CA ILE A 392 6.35 -29.34 -16.91
C ILE A 392 7.10 -30.68 -17.01
N PRO A 393 7.79 -30.99 -18.13
CA PRO A 393 8.10 -30.14 -19.29
C PRO A 393 7.07 -30.14 -20.44
N ALA A 394 5.90 -30.76 -20.26
CA ALA A 394 4.91 -30.92 -21.34
C ALA A 394 4.39 -29.57 -21.90
N GLU A 395 4.21 -28.56 -21.04
CA GLU A 395 4.02 -27.16 -21.39
C GLU A 395 5.30 -26.36 -21.09
N THR A 396 5.67 -25.43 -21.98
CA THR A 396 6.79 -24.49 -21.77
C THR A 396 6.34 -23.04 -21.59
N SER A 397 5.08 -22.74 -21.89
CA SER A 397 4.51 -21.43 -21.61
C SER A 397 2.99 -21.46 -21.47
N ALA A 398 2.47 -20.50 -20.71
CA ALA A 398 1.04 -20.27 -20.52
C ALA A 398 0.69 -18.78 -20.72
N GLU A 399 -0.35 -18.52 -21.51
CA GLU A 399 -1.03 -17.23 -21.52
C GLU A 399 -2.24 -17.27 -20.57
N LEU A 400 -2.39 -16.26 -19.71
CA LEU A 400 -3.51 -16.11 -18.79
C LEU A 400 -4.11 -14.70 -18.89
N VAL A 401 -5.44 -14.62 -18.76
CA VAL A 401 -6.18 -13.36 -18.67
C VAL A 401 -6.57 -13.11 -17.22
N PHE A 402 -6.17 -11.97 -16.67
CA PHE A 402 -6.49 -11.54 -15.32
C PHE A 402 -7.81 -10.75 -15.29
N PRO A 403 -8.82 -11.18 -14.52
CA PRO A 403 -10.21 -10.72 -14.66
C PRO A 403 -10.56 -9.46 -13.84
N ALA A 404 -9.58 -8.76 -13.29
CA ALA A 404 -9.85 -7.56 -12.48
C ALA A 404 -10.37 -6.43 -13.36
N GLU A 405 -11.59 -5.97 -13.06
CA GLU A 405 -12.21 -4.79 -13.66
C GLU A 405 -12.82 -3.89 -12.58
N TYR A 406 -12.76 -2.59 -12.81
CA TYR A 406 -13.31 -1.57 -11.93
C TYR A 406 -14.19 -0.57 -12.70
N THR A 407 -15.25 -0.09 -12.04
CA THR A 407 -16.22 0.84 -12.62
C THR A 407 -15.79 2.29 -12.39
N VAL A 408 -15.58 3.04 -13.49
CA VAL A 408 -15.19 4.45 -13.46
C VAL A 408 -16.37 5.33 -13.85
N LYS A 409 -16.98 6.01 -12.87
CA LYS A 409 -18.09 6.94 -13.09
C LYS A 409 -17.54 8.35 -13.33
N VAL A 410 -18.00 9.01 -14.39
CA VAL A 410 -17.50 10.36 -14.74
C VAL A 410 -18.66 11.35 -14.83
N HIS A 411 -18.58 12.40 -14.03
CA HIS A 411 -19.54 13.51 -14.02
C HIS A 411 -18.94 14.71 -14.73
N THR A 412 -19.45 15.02 -15.93
CA THR A 412 -18.91 16.11 -16.76
C THR A 412 -19.63 17.42 -16.53
N PHE A 413 -18.91 18.49 -16.23
CA PHE A 413 -19.43 19.83 -16.02
C PHE A 413 -18.98 20.81 -17.11
N ASP A 414 -19.73 21.88 -17.34
CA ASP A 414 -19.28 23.02 -18.14
C ASP A 414 -18.30 23.91 -17.35
N ARG A 415 -17.63 24.86 -18.01
CA ARG A 415 -16.67 25.80 -17.42
C ARG A 415 -17.21 26.64 -16.25
N ARG A 416 -18.51 26.57 -15.94
CA ARG A 416 -19.20 27.27 -14.84
C ARG A 416 -19.77 26.30 -13.80
N GLY A 417 -19.56 24.99 -13.96
CA GLY A 417 -19.94 23.97 -12.98
C GLY A 417 -21.38 23.47 -13.11
N PHE A 418 -22.06 23.74 -14.23
CA PHE A 418 -23.34 23.12 -14.57
C PHE A 418 -23.11 21.69 -15.09
N PRO A 419 -23.92 20.70 -14.68
CA PRO A 419 -23.85 19.35 -15.24
C PRO A 419 -24.09 19.36 -16.76
N THR A 420 -23.30 18.57 -17.47
CA THR A 420 -23.40 18.36 -18.91
C THR A 420 -23.47 16.86 -19.21
N ARG A 421 -24.11 16.51 -20.33
CA ARG A 421 -23.99 15.17 -20.92
C ARG A 421 -22.98 15.26 -22.04
N SER A 422 -21.80 14.68 -21.82
CA SER A 422 -20.71 14.59 -22.79
C SER A 422 -20.31 13.13 -22.93
N ARG A 423 -19.83 12.69 -24.11
CA ARG A 423 -19.31 11.32 -24.26
C ARG A 423 -17.94 11.26 -23.61
N VAL A 424 -17.74 10.29 -22.72
CA VAL A 424 -16.44 10.00 -22.12
C VAL A 424 -15.86 8.76 -22.80
N VAL A 425 -14.55 8.76 -23.02
CA VAL A 425 -13.80 7.69 -23.67
C VAL A 425 -12.45 7.57 -22.97
N PHE A 426 -12.01 6.36 -22.67
CA PHE A 426 -10.71 6.10 -22.05
C PHE A 426 -9.71 5.63 -23.10
N VAL A 427 -8.44 5.99 -22.96
CA VAL A 427 -7.38 5.61 -23.89
C VAL A 427 -6.18 5.08 -23.13
N ARG A 428 -5.67 3.91 -23.51
CA ARG A 428 -4.47 3.30 -22.93
C ARG A 428 -3.59 2.77 -24.06
N ASN A 429 -2.31 3.14 -24.06
CA ASN A 429 -1.34 2.81 -25.11
C ASN A 429 -1.83 3.09 -26.55
N GLY A 430 -2.69 4.12 -26.72
CA GLY A 430 -3.32 4.48 -28.00
C GLY A 430 -4.61 3.70 -28.34
N VAL A 431 -4.92 2.61 -27.63
CA VAL A 431 -6.17 1.85 -27.77
C VAL A 431 -7.33 2.60 -27.12
N VAL A 432 -8.44 2.69 -27.83
CA VAL A 432 -9.67 3.35 -27.38
C VAL A 432 -10.58 2.35 -26.66
N CYS A 433 -10.91 2.64 -25.41
CA CYS A 433 -11.82 1.87 -24.55
C CYS A 433 -13.11 2.68 -24.38
N ASP A 434 -14.21 2.18 -24.97
CA ASP A 434 -15.54 2.80 -24.95
C ASP A 434 -16.44 2.07 -23.94
N THR A 435 -15.91 1.85 -22.73
CA THR A 435 -16.51 1.12 -21.62
C THR A 435 -16.32 1.89 -20.31
N ASP A 436 -17.30 1.79 -19.41
CA ASP A 436 -17.20 2.35 -18.05
C ASP A 436 -16.52 1.38 -17.07
N THR A 437 -16.37 0.10 -17.44
CA THR A 437 -15.53 -0.89 -16.74
C THR A 437 -14.16 -0.97 -17.41
N LEU A 438 -13.10 -0.95 -16.61
CA LEU A 438 -11.70 -0.94 -17.06
C LEU A 438 -10.84 -1.81 -16.15
N PRO A 439 -9.88 -2.60 -16.69
CA PRO A 439 -8.90 -3.29 -15.87
C PRO A 439 -7.89 -2.30 -15.26
N PRO A 440 -7.28 -2.62 -14.10
CA PRO A 440 -6.47 -1.66 -13.37
C PRO A 440 -5.18 -1.27 -14.11
N ALA A 441 -5.04 0.03 -14.40
CA ALA A 441 -3.90 0.63 -15.10
C ALA A 441 -3.99 2.18 -15.07
N SER A 442 -2.99 2.83 -15.66
CA SER A 442 -3.07 4.26 -16.02
C SER A 442 -3.80 4.45 -17.36
N TYR A 443 -4.76 5.37 -17.39
CA TYR A 443 -5.57 5.72 -18.56
C TYR A 443 -5.55 7.22 -18.84
N GLU A 444 -5.79 7.57 -20.09
CA GLU A 444 -6.10 8.92 -20.53
C GLU A 444 -7.60 9.07 -20.80
N MET A 445 -8.29 9.78 -19.92
CA MET A 445 -9.71 10.13 -20.06
C MET A 445 -9.87 11.30 -21.03
N LYS A 446 -10.71 11.12 -22.05
CA LYS A 446 -11.08 12.13 -23.05
C LYS A 446 -12.57 12.35 -23.04
N VAL A 447 -12.98 13.62 -22.97
CA VAL A 447 -14.38 14.02 -22.95
C VAL A 447 -14.71 14.74 -24.26
N TYR A 448 -15.78 14.33 -24.92
CA TYR A 448 -16.21 14.81 -26.23
C TYR A 448 -17.62 15.42 -26.19
N ASP A 449 -17.76 16.57 -26.84
CA ASP A 449 -19.03 17.21 -27.17
C ASP A 449 -19.29 17.05 -28.68
N GLY A 450 -20.14 16.09 -29.04
CA GLY A 450 -20.30 15.65 -30.42
C GLY A 450 -18.99 15.08 -30.98
N LYS A 451 -18.34 15.83 -31.88
CA LYS A 451 -17.02 15.49 -32.47
C LYS A 451 -15.83 16.25 -31.86
N LYS A 452 -16.08 17.24 -30.99
CA LYS A 452 -15.02 18.11 -30.45
C LYS A 452 -14.57 17.59 -29.08
N MET A 453 -13.27 17.36 -28.90
CA MET A 453 -12.71 17.11 -27.56
C MET A 453 -12.83 18.38 -26.71
N VAL A 454 -13.43 18.26 -25.52
CA VAL A 454 -13.69 19.37 -24.58
C VAL A 454 -12.99 19.21 -23.24
N ALA A 455 -12.51 18.01 -22.90
CA ALA A 455 -11.51 17.81 -21.84
C ALA A 455 -10.57 16.62 -22.12
N ARG A 456 -9.37 16.66 -21.53
CA ARG A 456 -8.37 15.58 -21.52
C ARG A 456 -7.65 15.57 -20.15
N LYS A 457 -7.63 14.42 -19.47
CA LYS A 457 -7.04 14.23 -18.13
C LYS A 457 -6.45 12.81 -18.00
N ALA A 458 -5.32 12.66 -17.32
CA ALA A 458 -4.79 11.35 -16.94
C ALA A 458 -5.46 10.86 -15.65
N ILE A 459 -5.76 9.56 -15.57
CA ILE A 459 -6.34 8.91 -14.39
C ILE A 459 -5.64 7.58 -14.13
N LYS A 460 -5.63 7.14 -12.86
CA LYS A 460 -5.09 5.83 -12.44
C LYS A 460 -6.25 5.01 -11.89
N VAL A 461 -6.60 3.93 -12.57
CA VAL A 461 -7.70 3.04 -12.16
C VAL A 461 -7.10 1.93 -11.32
N SER A 462 -7.42 1.91 -10.03
CA SER A 462 -7.04 0.87 -9.08
C SER A 462 -8.22 0.31 -8.29
N SER A 463 -9.35 1.03 -8.25
CA SER A 463 -10.62 0.62 -7.63
C SER A 463 -11.79 1.28 -8.36
N ASP A 464 -13.01 0.93 -8.00
CA ASP A 464 -14.20 1.71 -8.37
C ASP A 464 -14.01 3.17 -7.93
N ALA A 465 -14.29 4.12 -8.83
CA ALA A 465 -14.02 5.54 -8.61
C ALA A 465 -15.05 6.44 -9.30
N ALA A 466 -15.24 7.64 -8.75
CA ALA A 466 -16.03 8.71 -9.34
C ALA A 466 -15.16 9.95 -9.60
N TYR A 467 -15.25 10.54 -10.78
CA TYR A 467 -14.49 11.74 -11.17
C TYR A 467 -15.42 12.88 -11.62
N ASP A 468 -15.34 14.01 -10.91
CA ASP A 468 -15.92 15.28 -11.33
C ASP A 468 -14.95 16.01 -12.28
N VAL A 469 -15.37 16.23 -13.54
CA VAL A 469 -14.50 16.80 -14.59
C VAL A 469 -15.11 18.06 -15.18
N VAL A 470 -14.42 19.19 -15.04
CA VAL A 470 -14.82 20.44 -15.68
C VAL A 470 -14.25 20.51 -17.10
N THR A 471 -15.13 20.79 -18.06
CA THR A 471 -14.80 20.85 -19.48
C THR A 471 -14.66 22.28 -19.98
N THR A 472 -14.01 22.46 -21.13
CA THR A 472 -13.89 23.76 -21.83
C THR A 472 -15.21 24.24 -22.47
N LYS A 473 -16.29 23.45 -22.37
CA LYS A 473 -17.64 23.79 -22.87
C LYS A 473 -18.24 24.95 -22.06
N SER A 474 -19.03 25.80 -22.70
CA SER A 474 -19.81 26.85 -22.05
C SER A 474 -21.31 26.65 -22.33
N THR A 475 -22.14 26.81 -21.30
CA THR A 475 -23.60 26.70 -21.44
C THR A 475 -24.28 28.06 -21.43
N MET A 476 -25.43 28.16 -22.11
CA MET A 476 -26.19 29.40 -22.26
C MET A 476 -27.09 29.75 -21.05
N TYR A 477 -27.35 28.79 -20.14
CA TYR A 477 -28.25 28.99 -18.99
C TYR A 477 -27.98 30.24 -18.13
N PRO A 478 -26.72 30.63 -17.80
CA PRO A 478 -26.46 31.83 -17.00
C PRO A 478 -27.01 33.11 -17.64
N TYR A 479 -27.04 33.17 -18.98
CA TYR A 479 -27.41 34.37 -19.74
C TYR A 479 -28.93 34.57 -19.83
N VAL A 480 -29.74 33.59 -19.42
CA VAL A 480 -31.22 33.66 -19.47
C VAL A 480 -31.76 34.76 -18.55
N VAL A 481 -31.23 34.90 -17.33
CA VAL A 481 -31.69 35.91 -16.37
C VAL A 481 -31.36 37.34 -16.86
N PRO A 482 -30.11 37.66 -17.29
CA PRO A 482 -29.84 38.96 -17.93
C PRO A 482 -30.66 39.22 -19.19
N ALA A 483 -30.90 38.22 -20.03
CA ALA A 483 -31.73 38.40 -21.23
C ALA A 483 -33.16 38.81 -20.87
N LEU A 484 -33.79 38.13 -19.91
CA LEU A 484 -35.14 38.44 -19.44
C LEU A 484 -35.22 39.82 -18.77
N VAL A 485 -34.21 40.18 -17.96
CA VAL A 485 -34.10 41.52 -17.37
C VAL A 485 -33.91 42.60 -18.45
N THR A 486 -33.11 42.34 -19.49
CA THR A 486 -32.91 43.26 -20.63
C THR A 486 -34.22 43.52 -21.38
N ILE A 487 -35.02 42.47 -21.62
CA ILE A 487 -36.34 42.59 -22.26
C ILE A 487 -37.27 43.47 -21.41
N LEU A 488 -37.35 43.22 -20.09
CA LEU A 488 -38.12 44.07 -19.16
C LEU A 488 -37.64 45.53 -19.13
N LEU A 489 -36.33 45.74 -19.27
CA LEU A 489 -35.69 47.06 -19.35
C LEU A 489 -36.16 47.85 -20.57
N PHE A 490 -36.21 47.20 -21.74
CA PHE A 490 -36.60 47.80 -23.01
C PHE A 490 -38.01 48.41 -22.95
N PHE A 491 -38.95 47.73 -22.28
CA PHE A 491 -40.32 48.21 -22.07
C PHE A 491 -40.44 49.31 -21.00
N ARG A 492 -39.60 49.29 -19.96
CA ARG A 492 -39.74 50.24 -18.82
C ARG A 492 -38.89 51.49 -18.91
N ARG A 493 -37.71 51.43 -19.56
CA ARG A 493 -36.76 52.55 -19.74
C ARG A 493 -36.43 53.33 -18.46
N LYS A 494 -36.37 52.64 -17.31
CA LYS A 494 -36.05 53.20 -15.99
C LYS A 494 -34.64 52.81 -15.55
N ILE A 495 -34.00 53.69 -14.78
CA ILE A 495 -32.65 53.43 -14.22
C ILE A 495 -32.64 52.27 -13.20
N GLU A 496 -33.77 51.98 -12.52
CA GLU A 496 -33.98 50.75 -11.74
C GLU A 496 -33.67 49.50 -12.58
N GLY A 497 -34.11 49.51 -13.85
CA GLY A 497 -33.87 48.42 -14.79
C GLY A 497 -32.40 48.27 -15.18
N LEU A 498 -31.65 49.37 -15.27
CA LEU A 498 -30.21 49.34 -15.50
C LEU A 498 -29.47 48.74 -14.29
N CYS A 499 -29.88 49.10 -13.07
CA CYS A 499 -29.36 48.48 -11.85
C CYS A 499 -29.66 46.98 -11.79
N ALA A 500 -30.89 46.57 -12.14
CA ALA A 500 -31.28 45.17 -12.22
C ALA A 500 -30.48 44.42 -13.30
N LEU A 501 -30.18 45.05 -14.44
CA LEU A 501 -29.35 44.45 -15.49
C LEU A 501 -27.92 44.22 -15.01
N MET A 502 -27.27 45.24 -14.43
CA MET A 502 -25.92 45.08 -13.86
C MET A 502 -25.89 43.98 -12.78
N LEU A 503 -26.91 43.92 -11.93
CA LEU A 503 -27.02 42.93 -10.86
C LEU A 503 -27.35 41.52 -11.41
N SER A 504 -28.04 41.40 -12.54
CA SER A 504 -28.20 40.13 -13.25
C SER A 504 -26.91 39.66 -13.94
N LEU A 505 -26.15 40.57 -14.55
CA LEU A 505 -24.82 40.28 -15.11
C LEU A 505 -23.82 39.92 -14.02
N SER A 506 -23.99 40.46 -12.81
CA SER A 506 -23.22 40.08 -11.63
C SER A 506 -23.31 38.57 -11.32
N LEU A 507 -24.47 37.94 -11.54
CA LEU A 507 -24.65 36.49 -11.39
C LEU A 507 -23.92 35.67 -12.47
N VAL A 508 -23.58 36.30 -13.61
CA VAL A 508 -22.99 35.65 -14.79
C VAL A 508 -21.47 35.73 -14.81
N PHE A 509 -20.86 36.74 -14.20
CA PHE A 509 -19.40 36.85 -14.14
C PHE A 509 -18.84 36.28 -12.83
N SER A 510 -17.56 35.89 -12.83
CA SER A 510 -16.91 35.48 -11.58
C SER A 510 -16.83 36.67 -10.61
N TRP A 511 -17.04 36.37 -9.34
CA TRP A 511 -17.03 37.31 -8.22
C TRP A 511 -15.65 37.47 -7.61
N TRP A 512 -14.82 36.42 -7.70
CA TRP A 512 -13.39 36.46 -7.46
C TRP A 512 -12.69 35.63 -8.52
N ARG A 513 -11.45 36.01 -8.83
CA ARG A 513 -10.62 35.35 -9.83
C ARG A 513 -9.17 35.33 -9.38
N LEU A 514 -8.51 34.20 -9.61
CA LEU A 514 -7.06 34.03 -9.60
C LEU A 514 -6.58 33.66 -11.01
N ARG A 515 -5.44 34.21 -11.43
CA ARG A 515 -4.75 33.89 -12.68
C ARG A 515 -3.28 33.62 -12.38
N GLY A 516 -2.84 32.38 -12.57
CA GLY A 516 -1.45 31.93 -12.51
C GLY A 516 -1.17 31.02 -13.71
N GLY A 517 -0.62 29.82 -13.46
CA GLY A 517 -0.56 28.74 -14.46
C GLY A 517 -1.95 28.17 -14.77
N THR A 518 -2.83 28.14 -13.77
CA THR A 518 -4.27 27.88 -13.92
C THR A 518 -5.10 29.17 -13.81
N VAL A 519 -6.39 29.09 -14.17
CA VAL A 519 -7.36 30.17 -13.94
C VAL A 519 -8.46 29.67 -13.02
N THR A 520 -8.49 30.18 -11.79
CA THR A 520 -9.52 29.82 -10.81
C THR A 520 -10.56 30.93 -10.71
N ASP A 521 -11.81 30.59 -10.97
CA ASP A 521 -12.97 31.48 -10.95
C ASP A 521 -13.96 31.05 -9.86
N LEU A 522 -14.33 31.99 -8.98
CA LEU A 522 -15.45 31.82 -8.04
C LEU A 522 -16.73 32.40 -8.64
N TYR A 523 -17.74 31.55 -8.84
CA TYR A 523 -19.06 31.94 -9.31
C TYR A 523 -20.07 31.95 -8.15
N LEU A 524 -21.14 32.74 -8.29
CA LEU A 524 -22.32 32.65 -7.41
C LEU A 524 -23.43 31.77 -8.00
N PHE A 525 -23.47 31.57 -9.32
CA PHE A 525 -24.52 30.79 -9.98
C PHE A 525 -23.93 29.80 -11.02
N PRO A 526 -23.80 28.51 -10.67
CA PRO A 526 -23.92 27.95 -9.32
C PRO A 526 -22.81 28.48 -8.37
N PRO A 527 -23.00 28.41 -7.04
CA PRO A 527 -21.98 28.80 -6.08
C PRO A 527 -20.88 27.73 -5.98
N LYS A 528 -20.00 27.74 -6.98
CA LYS A 528 -18.84 26.85 -7.14
C LYS A 528 -17.59 27.69 -7.41
N MET A 529 -16.46 27.23 -6.89
CA MET A 529 -15.13 27.67 -7.34
C MET A 529 -14.61 26.62 -8.31
N ILE A 530 -14.04 27.07 -9.43
CA ILE A 530 -13.63 26.22 -10.54
C ILE A 530 -12.24 26.61 -10.95
N GLU A 531 -11.34 25.63 -10.96
CA GLU A 531 -9.98 25.79 -11.42
C GLU A 531 -9.85 25.19 -12.82
N MET A 532 -9.42 25.99 -13.79
CA MET A 532 -9.23 25.57 -15.18
C MET A 532 -7.75 25.55 -15.52
N GLY A 533 -7.22 24.36 -15.80
CA GLY A 533 -5.95 24.17 -16.49
C GLY A 533 -6.12 24.24 -18.02
N ALA A 534 -5.07 23.85 -18.75
CA ALA A 534 -5.04 23.93 -20.20
C ALA A 534 -5.99 22.95 -20.92
N SER A 535 -6.17 21.74 -20.37
CA SER A 535 -6.92 20.64 -21.01
C SER A 535 -8.18 20.21 -20.27
N SER A 536 -8.30 20.51 -18.99
CA SER A 536 -9.45 20.19 -18.12
C SER A 536 -9.44 21.12 -16.92
N GLY A 537 -10.54 21.13 -16.17
CA GLY A 537 -10.59 21.77 -14.85
C GLY A 537 -11.20 20.86 -13.79
N ILE A 538 -11.13 21.33 -12.55
CA ILE A 538 -11.65 20.68 -11.35
C ILE A 538 -12.62 21.62 -10.62
N ILE A 539 -13.53 21.05 -9.84
CA ILE A 539 -14.40 21.81 -8.94
C ILE A 539 -13.66 21.90 -7.61
N VAL A 540 -13.24 23.11 -7.26
CA VAL A 540 -12.52 23.38 -6.01
C VAL A 540 -13.46 23.16 -4.83
N SER A 541 -12.97 22.42 -3.83
CA SER A 541 -13.74 22.07 -2.65
C SER A 541 -13.91 23.28 -1.72
N LEU A 542 -15.14 23.77 -1.56
CA LEU A 542 -15.43 24.88 -0.66
C LEU A 542 -15.91 24.37 0.70
N PRO A 543 -15.40 24.88 1.83
CA PRO A 543 -15.94 24.57 3.15
C PRO A 543 -17.45 24.79 3.21
N SER A 544 -18.18 23.93 3.91
CA SER A 544 -19.66 23.97 3.97
C SER A 544 -20.20 25.34 4.38
N VAL A 545 -19.54 26.02 5.33
CA VAL A 545 -19.86 27.38 5.77
C VAL A 545 -19.70 28.41 4.65
N MET A 546 -18.64 28.31 3.84
CA MET A 546 -18.42 29.18 2.69
C MET A 546 -19.48 28.94 1.61
N HIS A 547 -19.81 27.69 1.32
CA HIS A 547 -20.88 27.36 0.36
C HIS A 547 -22.25 27.88 0.81
N MET A 548 -22.60 27.72 2.09
CA MET A 548 -23.83 28.29 2.67
C MET A 548 -23.86 29.82 2.60
N ALA A 549 -22.75 30.50 2.86
CA ALA A 549 -22.66 31.95 2.75
C ALA A 549 -22.81 32.43 1.29
N LEU A 550 -22.21 31.74 0.32
CA LEU A 550 -22.38 32.05 -1.11
C LEU A 550 -23.83 31.83 -1.58
N MET A 551 -24.51 30.78 -1.10
CA MET A 551 -25.94 30.57 -1.32
C MET A 551 -26.81 31.69 -0.73
N LEU A 552 -26.48 32.19 0.46
CA LEU A 552 -27.19 33.32 1.08
C LEU A 552 -26.95 34.63 0.30
N ILE A 553 -25.71 34.89 -0.14
CA ILE A 553 -25.36 36.03 -1.00
C ILE A 553 -26.16 35.97 -2.31
N LEU A 554 -26.23 34.80 -2.97
CA LEU A 554 -27.03 34.57 -4.17
C LEU A 554 -28.53 34.88 -3.91
N ALA A 555 -29.09 34.39 -2.80
CA ALA A 555 -30.48 34.62 -2.44
C ALA A 555 -30.79 36.12 -2.21
N LEU A 556 -29.90 36.84 -1.52
CA LEU A 556 -30.01 38.29 -1.31
C LEU A 556 -29.93 39.07 -2.63
N LEU A 557 -29.04 38.69 -3.55
CA LEU A 557 -28.95 39.30 -4.88
C LEU A 557 -30.23 39.06 -5.69
N CYS A 558 -30.74 37.82 -5.72
CA CYS A 558 -32.01 37.51 -6.38
C CYS A 558 -33.18 38.34 -5.79
N ALA A 559 -33.25 38.49 -4.47
CA ALA A 559 -34.22 39.36 -3.82
C ALA A 559 -34.03 40.84 -4.23
N ALA A 560 -32.80 41.32 -4.36
CA ALA A 560 -32.51 42.67 -4.86
C ALA A 560 -32.95 42.88 -6.33
N ILE A 561 -32.75 41.89 -7.23
CA ILE A 561 -33.29 41.95 -8.60
C ILE A 561 -34.82 42.09 -8.56
N VAL A 562 -35.50 41.23 -7.81
CA VAL A 562 -36.97 41.24 -7.71
C VAL A 562 -37.48 42.58 -7.16
N LEU A 563 -36.86 43.12 -6.11
CA LEU A 563 -37.22 44.43 -5.55
C LEU A 563 -36.99 45.58 -6.56
N LEU A 564 -35.90 45.56 -7.33
CA LEU A 564 -35.66 46.55 -8.40
C LEU A 564 -36.68 46.46 -9.55
N LEU A 565 -37.19 45.26 -9.84
CA LEU A 565 -38.28 45.04 -10.79
C LEU A 565 -39.67 45.39 -10.23
N LEU A 566 -39.79 45.74 -8.94
CA LEU A 566 -41.02 46.21 -8.32
C LEU A 566 -40.91 47.71 -7.99
N ASP A 567 -41.42 48.57 -8.88
CA ASP A 567 -41.30 50.04 -8.81
C ASP A 567 -41.59 50.65 -7.43
N ARG A 568 -42.57 50.10 -6.68
CA ARG A 568 -42.94 50.54 -5.32
C ARG A 568 -41.86 50.22 -4.28
N TYR A 569 -41.10 49.14 -4.46
CA TYR A 569 -40.17 48.59 -3.47
C TYR A 569 -38.69 48.71 -3.87
N ALA A 570 -38.38 49.22 -5.06
CA ALA A 570 -37.01 49.35 -5.58
C ALA A 570 -36.02 50.09 -4.66
N ALA A 571 -36.50 51.00 -3.80
CA ALA A 571 -35.65 51.66 -2.80
C ALA A 571 -35.13 50.70 -1.71
N TYR A 572 -35.92 49.68 -1.34
CA TYR A 572 -35.53 48.69 -0.33
C TYR A 572 -34.47 47.70 -0.84
N ALA A 573 -34.24 47.61 -2.16
CA ALA A 573 -33.22 46.75 -2.76
C ALA A 573 -31.78 47.06 -2.28
N VAL A 574 -31.53 48.26 -1.75
CA VAL A 574 -30.24 48.63 -1.13
C VAL A 574 -29.90 47.72 0.05
N VAL A 575 -30.88 47.28 0.85
CA VAL A 575 -30.63 46.50 2.06
C VAL A 575 -30.05 45.11 1.75
N PRO A 576 -30.71 44.24 0.95
CA PRO A 576 -30.12 42.95 0.62
C PRO A 576 -28.85 43.10 -0.22
N LEU A 577 -28.75 44.12 -1.07
CA LEU A 577 -27.54 44.37 -1.86
C LEU A 577 -26.34 44.78 -1.00
N SER A 578 -26.50 45.70 -0.05
CA SER A 578 -25.40 46.11 0.84
C SER A 578 -24.95 44.96 1.73
N VAL A 579 -25.89 44.18 2.29
CA VAL A 579 -25.58 42.97 3.06
C VAL A 579 -24.84 41.95 2.20
N SER A 580 -25.26 41.71 0.95
CA SER A 580 -24.59 40.77 0.05
C SER A 580 -23.14 41.17 -0.26
N VAL A 581 -22.88 42.46 -0.51
CA VAL A 581 -21.53 42.99 -0.78
C VAL A 581 -20.65 42.93 0.47
N VAL A 582 -21.17 43.34 1.64
CA VAL A 582 -20.42 43.31 2.91
C VAL A 582 -20.08 41.88 3.33
N MET A 583 -21.04 40.95 3.26
CA MET A 583 -20.77 39.54 3.57
C MET A 583 -19.76 38.92 2.60
N PHE A 584 -19.83 39.26 1.30
CA PHE A 584 -18.84 38.77 0.35
C PHE A 584 -17.43 39.30 0.67
N VAL A 585 -17.28 40.58 1.03
CA VAL A 585 -15.95 41.12 1.42
C VAL A 585 -15.42 40.44 2.68
N ILE A 586 -16.25 40.22 3.71
CA ILE A 586 -15.85 39.51 4.94
C ILE A 586 -15.40 38.08 4.60
N LEU A 587 -16.19 37.37 3.78
CA LEU A 587 -15.88 36.02 3.31
C LEU A 587 -14.58 35.98 2.50
N LEU A 588 -14.34 36.97 1.64
CA LEU A 588 -13.14 37.06 0.83
C LEU A 588 -11.88 37.39 1.63
N VAL A 589 -11.98 38.20 2.68
CA VAL A 589 -10.88 38.47 3.62
C VAL A 589 -10.54 37.21 4.41
N SER A 590 -11.55 36.51 4.95
CA SER A 590 -11.34 35.27 5.70
C SER A 590 -10.79 34.13 4.82
N PHE A 591 -11.30 33.97 3.60
CA PHE A 591 -10.83 32.94 2.66
C PHE A 591 -9.46 33.29 2.10
N GLY A 592 -9.30 34.50 1.58
CA GLY A 592 -8.07 34.95 0.92
C GLY A 592 -6.86 34.93 1.86
N GLY A 593 -7.04 35.27 3.14
CA GLY A 593 -5.98 35.19 4.15
C GLY A 593 -5.42 33.78 4.36
N VAL A 594 -6.27 32.74 4.28
CA VAL A 594 -5.85 31.34 4.40
C VAL A 594 -5.30 30.81 3.08
N ALA A 595 -6.03 31.03 1.98
CA ALA A 595 -5.73 30.45 0.67
C ALA A 595 -4.47 31.05 0.02
N VAL A 596 -4.41 32.38 -0.12
CA VAL A 596 -3.39 33.08 -0.91
C VAL A 596 -2.78 34.30 -0.18
N GLY A 597 -2.94 34.35 1.14
CA GLY A 597 -2.40 35.38 2.04
C GLY A 597 -3.17 36.70 2.04
N SER A 598 -3.99 36.99 1.03
CA SER A 598 -4.82 38.20 0.99
C SER A 598 -6.09 38.05 0.14
N ALA A 599 -7.07 38.92 0.38
CA ALA A 599 -8.28 39.02 -0.43
C ALA A 599 -8.02 39.44 -1.89
N TRP A 600 -6.98 40.26 -2.12
CA TRP A 600 -6.55 40.79 -3.42
C TRP A 600 -5.04 41.04 -3.41
N GLY A 601 -4.36 40.75 -4.51
CA GLY A 601 -2.92 40.87 -4.59
C GLY A 601 -2.29 40.23 -5.82
N SER A 602 -0.96 40.11 -5.74
CA SER A 602 -0.11 39.43 -6.70
C SER A 602 1.06 38.78 -5.96
N GLY A 603 1.46 37.57 -6.36
CA GLY A 603 2.47 36.78 -5.68
C GLY A 603 2.87 35.56 -6.52
N THR A 604 3.35 34.49 -5.91
CA THR A 604 3.78 33.28 -6.64
C THR A 604 2.90 32.09 -6.28
N VAL A 605 2.16 31.60 -7.27
CA VAL A 605 1.26 30.43 -7.30
C VAL A 605 1.14 30.04 -8.79
N GLU A 606 1.52 28.87 -9.28
CA GLU A 606 2.12 27.66 -8.71
C GLU A 606 3.60 27.56 -9.17
N ASP A 607 4.56 28.11 -8.42
CA ASP A 607 5.87 28.58 -8.95
C ASP A 607 5.78 29.55 -10.15
N VAL A 608 4.56 29.96 -10.49
CA VAL A 608 4.20 30.91 -11.52
C VAL A 608 3.78 32.22 -10.86
N HIS A 609 4.04 33.37 -11.49
CA HIS A 609 3.54 34.63 -10.96
C HIS A 609 2.02 34.75 -11.17
N ALA A 610 1.28 34.88 -10.06
CA ALA A 610 -0.17 34.94 -10.06
C ALA A 610 -0.72 36.29 -9.60
N THR A 611 -1.94 36.59 -10.05
CA THR A 611 -2.73 37.76 -9.65
C THR A 611 -4.12 37.34 -9.23
N TRP A 612 -4.64 37.91 -8.14
CA TRP A 612 -5.97 37.57 -7.63
C TRP A 612 -6.73 38.78 -7.08
N GLY A 613 -8.06 38.70 -7.12
CA GLY A 613 -8.92 39.74 -6.57
C GLY A 613 -10.37 39.68 -7.07
N PRO A 614 -11.17 40.72 -6.80
CA PRO A 614 -12.56 40.77 -7.20
C PRO A 614 -12.73 40.64 -8.71
N GLY A 615 -13.68 39.81 -9.12
CA GLY A 615 -14.04 39.62 -10.53
C GLY A 615 -15.09 40.62 -11.01
N LEU A 616 -15.39 40.58 -12.32
CA LEU A 616 -16.38 41.46 -12.95
C LEU A 616 -17.78 41.32 -12.34
N GLY A 617 -18.10 40.17 -11.74
CA GLY A 617 -19.36 39.94 -11.04
C GLY A 617 -19.51 40.85 -9.83
N PHE A 618 -18.48 40.92 -8.98
CA PHE A 618 -18.46 41.79 -7.80
C PHE A 618 -18.56 43.27 -8.19
N TYR A 619 -17.77 43.71 -9.19
CA TYR A 619 -17.82 45.09 -9.66
C TYR A 619 -19.20 45.49 -10.22
N ALA A 620 -19.89 44.58 -10.93
CA ALA A 620 -21.25 44.84 -11.43
C ALA A 620 -22.28 45.02 -10.29
N ALA A 621 -22.17 44.25 -9.20
CA ALA A 621 -23.00 44.45 -8.00
C ALA A 621 -22.67 45.77 -7.28
N LEU A 622 -21.38 46.11 -7.16
CA LEU A 622 -20.91 47.35 -6.53
C LEU A 622 -21.39 48.60 -7.28
N VAL A 623 -21.29 48.60 -8.62
CA VAL A 623 -21.81 49.69 -9.47
C VAL A 623 -23.33 49.82 -9.31
N SER A 624 -24.07 48.71 -9.29
CA SER A 624 -25.52 48.73 -9.01
C SER A 624 -25.82 49.40 -7.65
N LEU A 625 -25.09 49.04 -6.60
CA LEU A 625 -25.24 49.63 -5.26
C LEU A 625 -24.97 51.14 -5.26
N MET A 626 -23.90 51.61 -5.92
CA MET A 626 -23.57 53.04 -6.03
C MET A 626 -24.66 53.84 -6.76
N VAL A 627 -25.25 53.29 -7.83
CA VAL A 627 -26.32 53.96 -8.59
C VAL A 627 -27.62 54.05 -7.77
N ILE A 628 -27.97 53.00 -7.01
CA ILE A 628 -29.18 53.06 -6.17
C ILE A 628 -28.98 54.01 -4.97
N MET A 629 -27.80 53.98 -4.33
CA MET A 629 -27.45 54.86 -3.21
C MET A 629 -27.45 56.35 -3.61
N SER A 630 -26.77 56.70 -4.70
CA SER A 630 -26.74 58.09 -5.20
C SER A 630 -28.15 58.63 -5.49
N ARG A 631 -29.04 57.79 -6.05
CA ARG A 631 -30.43 58.16 -6.28
C ARG A 631 -31.26 58.29 -5.00
N MET A 632 -31.02 57.47 -3.98
CA MET A 632 -31.65 57.66 -2.66
C MET A 632 -31.26 59.00 -2.05
N VAL A 633 -29.97 59.38 -2.12
CA VAL A 633 -29.49 60.70 -1.67
C VAL A 633 -30.15 61.85 -2.44
N ILE A 634 -30.31 61.73 -3.77
CA ILE A 634 -31.02 62.73 -4.58
C ILE A 634 -32.49 62.84 -4.17
N LYS A 635 -33.22 61.72 -4.04
CA LYS A 635 -34.63 61.73 -3.58
C LYS A 635 -34.76 62.36 -2.19
N PHE A 636 -33.84 62.07 -1.27
CA PHE A 636 -33.85 62.64 0.07
C PHE A 636 -33.61 64.15 0.04
N ARG A 637 -32.59 64.62 -0.70
CA ARG A 637 -32.27 66.06 -0.86
C ARG A 637 -33.39 66.88 -1.50
N VAL A 638 -34.12 66.30 -2.47
CA VAL A 638 -35.29 66.95 -3.08
C VAL A 638 -36.42 67.05 -2.05
N LYS A 639 -36.72 65.94 -1.33
CA LYS A 639 -37.76 65.94 -0.30
C LYS A 639 -37.50 66.93 0.84
N THR A 640 -36.25 67.14 1.24
CA THR A 640 -35.84 68.16 2.23
C THR A 640 -35.75 69.60 1.68
N ARG A 641 -36.07 69.83 0.41
CA ARG A 641 -36.22 71.17 -0.20
C ARG A 641 -37.67 71.53 -0.49
N GLU A 642 -38.58 70.55 -0.43
CA GLU A 642 -40.03 70.71 -0.58
C GLU A 642 -40.76 70.76 0.79
N THR A 643 -40.00 70.65 1.88
CA THR A 643 -40.39 70.88 3.29
C THR A 643 -39.63 72.05 3.87
#